data_AF-A0A1Y0G802-F1
#
_entry.id   AF-A0A1Y0G802-F1
#
_cell.length_a   1.000
_cell.length_b   1.000
_cell.length_c   1.000
_cell.angle_alpha   90.00
_cell.angle_beta   90.00
_cell.angle_gamma   90.00
#
_symmetry.space_group_name_H-M   'P 1'
#
loop_
_entity.id
_entity.type
_entity.pdbx_description
1 polymer ?
#
loop_
_entity_poly.entity_id
_entity_poly.type
_entity_poly.pdbx_seq_one_letter_code
_entity_poly.pdbx_strand_id
1 'polypeptide(L)'
;MSIFHLSVKRGSRSKNLLSVDKHDYIMRLGRFAKRHDGELAFSESGNMPSWATDDPRKFWVEVDAHERANATLYHEVEFALPLELTRQQQIEAAREYVQQICGTQHPFEWGLHDKEGNPHVHLEFSGRMLDGIERDADRFFKRYNAKNPELGGCRKEASGDARGPEWVKQIRENWQDVANRHLAAAGSDAQIDHRSHKARGLDEIPGVHIGRKATRLEKSGKVTKRGLRNREAAYLNSHLSAVKKGIFNQERKINGTQKPTRSFTPWRNGTEDRPGLRASQNARPQRMPTLHQPGTGQRLAESSDALLQGALQGSGNRDRELHQLHPGKIDCNEGQARRQAYKAMLLEKAYQTQITSGLRDQLRFVQTHTDRIEIRLNSGASVTDKGDTMITHGTDYSAIRAMVELAKTKGWKQITLSGSADFKRQVADEARAAGLIIASNNLNQEGKPMLTAGGVPALTPDVGAVDVQKEKSAKRWVELLNHKREALEDEKQKLRDRLNALGNEVDLKQLERDVAGEFGDESYREALRHWQLADKTAKEASIFSRSRREQDALKARESFAAEYRRVLAQPEAAQRLQSAHKIKTDREALLRQIQQIEAVTFQLQVHAVSPENTDRLFREAWAARNTRPLSDWQKEILTAEFEREETQKALELEAERERAAIARQEQSVREAQAQKKAEELRDQLSQDTSLLPEQIEEKEALMAYFEALADGHDEEEARERAKKSNAPRPR
;
A
#
# COMPACT_ATOMS: atom_id res chain seq x y z
N MET A 1 25.25 -10.45 -8.88
CA MET A 1 25.10 -9.24 -8.05
C MET A 1 24.41 -9.67 -6.77
N SER A 2 25.06 -9.44 -5.64
CA SER A 2 24.44 -9.56 -4.33
C SER A 2 23.17 -8.70 -4.26
N ILE A 3 22.05 -9.29 -3.86
CA ILE A 3 20.78 -8.59 -3.67
C ILE A 3 20.43 -8.65 -2.19
N PHE A 4 20.06 -7.53 -1.60
CA PHE A 4 19.58 -7.49 -0.23
C PHE A 4 18.20 -8.16 -0.13
N HIS A 5 18.08 -9.20 0.70
CA HIS A 5 16.79 -9.73 1.13
C HIS A 5 16.84 -10.08 2.62
N LEU A 6 15.85 -9.58 3.36
CA LEU A 6 15.57 -9.99 4.73
C LEU A 6 14.07 -9.88 5.01
N SER A 7 13.49 -10.91 5.60
CA SER A 7 12.11 -10.91 6.09
C SER A 7 12.02 -11.46 7.52
N VAL A 8 11.02 -11.00 8.26
CA VAL A 8 10.74 -11.47 9.62
C VAL A 8 9.30 -11.92 9.73
N LYS A 9 9.07 -13.06 10.37
CA LYS A 9 7.74 -13.65 10.58
C LYS A 9 7.64 -14.21 12.00
N ARG A 10 6.42 -14.58 12.40
CA ARG A 10 6.16 -15.25 13.67
C ARG A 10 5.21 -16.43 13.48
N GLY A 11 5.49 -17.51 14.18
CA GLY A 11 4.62 -18.67 14.32
C GLY A 11 3.63 -18.49 15.46
N SER A 12 2.38 -18.88 15.24
CA SER A 12 1.35 -18.92 16.28
C SER A 12 0.36 -20.03 15.95
N ARG A 13 -0.07 -20.75 16.99
CA ARG A 13 -1.11 -21.78 16.88
C ARG A 13 -2.42 -21.21 16.33
N SER A 14 -2.76 -19.97 16.67
CA SER A 14 -3.92 -19.26 16.09
C SER A 14 -3.87 -19.06 14.57
N LYS A 15 -2.71 -19.21 13.94
CA LYS A 15 -2.52 -19.14 12.49
C LYS A 15 -2.34 -20.53 11.86
N ASN A 16 -2.64 -21.61 12.60
CA ASN A 16 -2.37 -23.00 12.21
C ASN A 16 -0.89 -23.24 11.85
N LEU A 17 0.01 -22.61 12.60
CA LEU A 17 1.45 -22.83 12.48
C LEU A 17 1.96 -23.54 13.73
N LEU A 18 2.81 -24.53 13.52
CA LEU A 18 3.50 -25.30 14.56
C LEU A 18 5.01 -25.08 14.43
N SER A 19 5.72 -25.05 15.55
CA SER A 19 7.17 -24.88 15.60
C SER A 19 7.88 -26.13 15.10
N VAL A 20 7.38 -27.32 15.46
CA VAL A 20 7.96 -28.59 14.98
C VAL A 20 7.85 -28.74 13.45
N ASP A 21 6.77 -28.26 12.84
CA ASP A 21 6.62 -28.24 11.38
C ASP A 21 7.61 -27.28 10.73
N LYS A 22 7.96 -26.18 11.41
CA LYS A 22 8.94 -25.21 10.93
C LYS A 22 10.35 -25.78 11.05
N HIS A 23 10.69 -26.40 12.17
CA HIS A 23 11.92 -27.16 12.36
C HIS A 23 12.09 -28.21 11.26
N ASP A 24 11.10 -29.08 11.06
CA ASP A 24 11.16 -30.15 10.06
C ASP A 24 11.32 -29.56 8.63
N TYR A 25 10.75 -28.38 8.37
CA TYR A 25 10.94 -27.66 7.10
C TYR A 25 12.36 -27.11 6.94
N ILE A 26 12.95 -26.51 7.98
CA ILE A 26 14.30 -25.95 7.95
C ILE A 26 15.32 -27.08 7.82
N MET A 27 15.19 -28.13 8.63
CA MET A 27 16.12 -29.25 8.69
C MET A 27 15.89 -30.30 7.58
N ARG A 28 14.88 -30.08 6.72
CA ARG A 28 14.48 -31.01 5.65
C ARG A 28 14.16 -32.42 6.16
N LEU A 29 13.51 -32.51 7.31
CA LEU A 29 13.10 -33.76 7.94
C LEU A 29 11.68 -34.18 7.52
N GLY A 30 11.32 -35.42 7.85
CA GLY A 30 9.98 -35.96 7.65
C GLY A 30 9.44 -35.78 6.22
N ARG A 31 8.28 -35.12 6.08
CA ARG A 31 7.61 -34.89 4.79
C ARG A 31 8.41 -34.00 3.82
N PHE A 32 9.42 -33.28 4.31
CA PHE A 32 10.22 -32.35 3.51
C PHE A 32 11.49 -32.98 2.94
N ALA A 33 11.95 -34.11 3.46
CA ALA A 33 13.17 -34.79 3.04
C ALA A 33 13.18 -35.11 1.53
N LYS A 34 12.15 -35.83 1.05
CA LYS A 34 12.08 -36.25 -0.37
C LYS A 34 11.90 -35.10 -1.36
N ARG A 35 11.29 -33.98 -0.94
CA ARG A 35 10.91 -32.88 -1.83
C ARG A 35 12.02 -31.85 -2.04
N HIS A 36 12.99 -31.84 -1.13
CA HIS A 36 14.02 -30.82 -1.02
C HIS A 36 15.42 -31.44 -0.85
N ASP A 37 15.60 -32.65 -1.35
CA ASP A 37 16.87 -33.36 -1.28
C ASP A 37 18.00 -32.51 -1.90
N GLY A 38 19.13 -32.43 -1.20
CA GLY A 38 20.28 -31.59 -1.56
C GLY A 38 20.11 -30.07 -1.37
N GLU A 39 18.95 -29.56 -0.94
CA GLU A 39 18.77 -28.10 -0.74
C GLU A 39 19.33 -27.59 0.59
N LEU A 40 19.45 -28.44 1.63
CA LEU A 40 20.04 -28.06 2.92
C LEU A 40 21.56 -28.18 2.85
N ALA A 41 22.23 -27.04 2.93
CA ALA A 41 23.67 -26.92 2.81
C ALA A 41 24.40 -27.00 4.16
N PHE A 42 23.78 -26.46 5.21
CA PHE A 42 24.34 -26.39 6.56
C PHE A 42 23.19 -26.15 7.55
N SER A 43 23.32 -26.66 8.77
CA SER A 43 22.42 -26.31 9.87
C SER A 43 23.17 -26.30 11.20
N GLU A 44 22.66 -25.51 12.13
CA GLU A 44 23.20 -25.39 13.48
C GLU A 44 22.12 -24.90 14.44
N SER A 45 22.23 -25.31 15.69
CA SER A 45 21.34 -24.91 16.79
C SER A 45 22.16 -24.47 17.99
N GLY A 46 21.56 -23.66 18.87
CA GLY A 46 22.24 -23.17 20.06
C GLY A 46 21.27 -22.70 21.13
N ASN A 47 21.82 -22.47 22.33
CA ASN A 47 21.09 -22.02 23.52
C ASN A 47 19.90 -22.93 23.87
N MET A 48 19.99 -24.23 23.64
CA MET A 48 18.96 -25.18 24.04
C MET A 48 19.02 -25.42 25.56
N PRO A 49 17.87 -25.57 26.24
CA PRO A 49 17.87 -26.00 27.64
C PRO A 49 18.44 -27.42 27.78
N SER A 50 18.90 -27.78 28.97
CA SER A 50 19.59 -29.06 29.26
C SER A 50 18.85 -30.30 28.76
N TRP A 51 17.51 -30.29 28.81
CA TRP A 51 16.66 -31.40 28.36
C TRP A 51 16.47 -31.52 26.84
N ALA A 52 17.01 -30.58 26.05
CA ALA A 52 16.94 -30.55 24.58
C ALA A 52 18.29 -30.20 23.91
N THR A 53 19.41 -30.24 24.63
CA THR A 53 20.74 -29.92 24.05
C THR A 53 21.11 -30.83 22.88
N ASP A 54 20.89 -32.13 23.02
CA ASP A 54 21.22 -33.13 22.00
C ASP A 54 20.10 -33.32 20.95
N ASP A 55 18.90 -32.80 21.23
CA ASP A 55 17.73 -32.90 20.35
C ASP A 55 16.97 -31.56 20.29
N PRO A 56 17.40 -30.63 19.41
CA PRO A 56 16.68 -29.39 19.13
C PRO A 56 15.22 -29.59 18.74
N ARG A 57 14.90 -30.70 18.05
CA ARG A 57 13.51 -30.99 17.64
C ARG A 57 12.61 -31.16 18.85
N LYS A 58 13.11 -31.81 19.90
CA LYS A 58 12.40 -31.96 21.18
C LYS A 58 12.02 -30.60 21.76
N PHE A 59 12.90 -29.60 21.71
CA PHE A 59 12.57 -28.24 22.17
C PHE A 59 11.32 -27.69 21.47
N TRP A 60 11.25 -27.81 20.13
CA TRP A 60 10.11 -27.31 19.36
C TRP A 60 8.82 -28.10 19.58
N VAL A 61 8.92 -29.41 19.83
CA VAL A 61 7.79 -30.24 20.28
C VAL A 61 7.24 -29.72 21.61
N GLU A 62 8.11 -29.43 22.58
CA GLU A 62 7.70 -28.93 23.90
C GLU A 62 7.14 -27.49 23.83
N VAL A 63 7.65 -26.65 22.92
CA VAL A 63 7.04 -25.34 22.61
C VAL A 63 5.59 -25.53 22.16
N ASP A 64 5.36 -26.44 21.22
CA ASP A 64 4.03 -26.69 20.67
C ASP A 64 3.08 -27.32 21.69
N ALA A 65 3.58 -28.10 22.63
CA ALA A 65 2.80 -28.70 23.72
C ALA A 65 2.44 -27.70 24.83
N HIS A 66 3.39 -26.88 25.29
CA HIS A 66 3.25 -26.14 26.54
C HIS A 66 2.99 -24.63 26.41
N GLU A 67 3.32 -23.98 25.29
CA GLU A 67 2.94 -22.58 25.10
C GLU A 67 1.41 -22.42 25.04
N ARG A 68 0.87 -21.22 25.34
CA ARG A 68 -0.57 -20.95 25.23
C ARG A 68 -1.02 -20.86 23.76
N ALA A 69 -2.30 -21.11 23.48
CA ALA A 69 -2.84 -21.14 22.11
C ALA A 69 -2.63 -19.83 21.30
N ASN A 70 -2.62 -18.68 21.97
CA ASN A 70 -2.39 -17.37 21.36
C ASN A 70 -0.96 -16.83 21.58
N ALA A 71 -0.03 -17.66 22.04
CA ALA A 71 1.37 -17.27 22.13
C ALA A 71 2.03 -17.26 20.75
N THR A 72 3.01 -16.36 20.61
CA THR A 72 4.04 -16.52 19.59
C THR A 72 4.91 -17.71 19.98
N LEU A 73 4.94 -18.74 19.14
CA LEU A 73 5.68 -19.97 19.39
C LEU A 73 7.15 -19.80 19.04
N TYR A 74 7.41 -19.25 17.85
CA TYR A 74 8.73 -18.95 17.34
C TYR A 74 8.75 -17.64 16.55
N HIS A 75 9.94 -17.07 16.42
CA HIS A 75 10.26 -16.00 15.48
C HIS A 75 11.08 -16.57 14.33
N GLU A 76 10.77 -16.15 13.10
CA GLU A 76 11.52 -16.55 11.92
C GLU A 76 12.21 -15.32 11.32
N VAL A 77 13.51 -15.42 11.05
CA VAL A 77 14.26 -14.47 10.22
C VAL A 77 14.78 -15.21 8.99
N GLU A 78 14.43 -14.71 7.81
CA GLU A 78 14.87 -15.26 6.52
C GLU A 78 15.72 -14.22 5.80
N PHE A 79 16.96 -14.54 5.44
CA PHE A 79 17.88 -13.60 4.78
C PHE A 79 18.72 -14.27 3.69
N ALA A 80 18.98 -13.54 2.60
CA ALA A 80 19.77 -14.03 1.47
C ALA A 80 21.27 -13.81 1.73
N LEU A 81 22.09 -14.75 1.27
CA LEU A 81 23.54 -14.71 1.38
C LEU A 81 24.18 -14.25 0.05
N PRO A 82 25.25 -13.44 0.08
CA PRO A 82 25.95 -13.04 -1.15
C PRO A 82 26.55 -14.24 -1.89
N LEU A 83 26.41 -14.26 -3.22
CA LEU A 83 26.98 -15.30 -4.09
C LEU A 83 28.50 -15.15 -4.27
N GLU A 84 29.00 -13.95 -4.02
CA GLU A 84 30.42 -13.60 -4.09
C GLU A 84 31.22 -14.21 -2.92
N LEU A 85 30.54 -14.68 -1.86
CA LEU A 85 31.16 -15.41 -0.75
C LEU A 85 31.21 -16.91 -1.02
N THR A 86 32.31 -17.55 -0.63
CA THR A 86 32.40 -19.02 -0.60
C THR A 86 31.42 -19.59 0.44
N ARG A 87 31.06 -20.88 0.31
CA ARG A 87 30.12 -21.52 1.25
C ARG A 87 30.59 -21.41 2.71
N GLN A 88 31.88 -21.55 2.96
CA GLN A 88 32.43 -21.42 4.32
C GLN A 88 32.27 -19.99 4.86
N GLN A 89 32.57 -18.98 4.05
CA GLN A 89 32.36 -17.56 4.42
C GLN A 89 30.88 -17.23 4.61
N GLN A 90 29.99 -17.83 3.80
CA GLN A 90 28.54 -17.70 3.98
C GLN A 90 28.08 -18.25 5.33
N ILE A 91 28.60 -19.41 5.74
CA ILE A 91 28.32 -20.01 7.06
C ILE A 91 28.82 -19.11 8.18
N GLU A 92 30.04 -18.56 8.06
CA GLU A 92 30.63 -17.66 9.05
C GLU A 92 29.85 -16.36 9.20
N ALA A 93 29.47 -15.72 8.08
CA ALA A 93 28.63 -14.53 8.07
C ALA A 93 27.24 -14.79 8.69
N ALA A 94 26.62 -15.93 8.34
CA ALA A 94 25.35 -16.34 8.89
C ALA A 94 25.43 -16.60 10.40
N ARG A 95 26.45 -17.35 10.86
CA ARG A 95 26.65 -17.66 12.27
C ARG A 95 26.85 -16.38 13.08
N GLU A 96 27.69 -15.46 12.61
CA GLU A 96 27.90 -14.18 13.28
C GLU A 96 26.58 -13.40 13.42
N TYR A 97 25.80 -13.32 12.35
CA TYR A 97 24.54 -12.59 12.35
C TYR A 97 23.46 -13.26 13.23
N VAL A 98 23.36 -14.59 13.21
CA VAL A 98 22.49 -15.37 14.10
C VAL A 98 22.84 -15.10 15.57
N GLN A 99 24.14 -15.07 15.90
CA GLN A 99 24.61 -14.74 17.25
C GLN A 99 24.26 -13.30 17.66
N GLN A 100 24.28 -12.33 16.75
CA GLN A 100 23.82 -10.97 17.05
C GLN A 100 22.31 -10.91 17.36
N ILE A 101 21.48 -11.76 16.74
CA ILE A 101 20.04 -11.81 16.98
C ILE A 101 19.71 -12.53 18.28
N CYS A 102 20.26 -13.73 18.47
CA CYS A 102 19.86 -14.65 19.53
C CYS A 102 20.68 -14.47 20.83
N GLY A 103 21.90 -13.92 20.71
CA GLY A 103 22.86 -13.86 21.81
C GLY A 103 23.07 -15.22 22.46
N THR A 104 23.29 -15.23 23.76
CA THR A 104 23.40 -16.45 24.58
C THR A 104 22.08 -16.85 25.26
N GLN A 105 21.00 -16.10 25.01
CA GLN A 105 19.76 -16.21 25.79
C GLN A 105 18.64 -16.92 25.03
N HIS A 106 18.54 -16.74 23.72
CA HIS A 106 17.40 -17.29 22.97
C HIS A 106 17.73 -18.66 22.40
N PRO A 107 17.00 -19.74 22.77
CA PRO A 107 17.07 -21.01 22.04
C PRO A 107 16.78 -20.80 20.57
N PHE A 108 17.65 -21.31 19.70
CA PHE A 108 17.56 -21.08 18.26
C PHE A 108 18.05 -22.26 17.44
N GLU A 109 17.62 -22.28 16.19
CA GLU A 109 18.21 -23.08 15.14
C GLU A 109 18.17 -22.34 13.80
N TRP A 110 19.07 -22.69 12.89
CA TRP A 110 19.03 -22.16 11.55
C TRP A 110 19.53 -23.17 10.53
N GLY A 111 19.05 -23.01 9.31
CA GLY A 111 19.47 -23.80 8.15
C GLY A 111 19.81 -22.89 6.97
N LEU A 112 20.96 -23.14 6.35
CA LEU A 112 21.36 -22.58 5.07
C LEU A 112 20.75 -23.44 3.97
N HIS A 113 19.85 -22.87 3.18
CA HIS A 113 19.28 -23.50 2.00
C HIS A 113 19.90 -22.91 0.73
N ASP A 114 20.23 -23.76 -0.23
CA ASP A 114 20.69 -23.34 -1.55
C ASP A 114 19.92 -24.08 -2.64
N LYS A 115 18.88 -23.41 -3.16
CA LYS A 115 18.08 -23.92 -4.26
C LYS A 115 18.39 -23.13 -5.52
N GLU A 116 18.99 -23.79 -6.51
CA GLU A 116 19.30 -23.21 -7.83
C GLU A 116 20.21 -21.97 -7.74
N GLY A 117 21.20 -21.95 -6.83
CA GLY A 117 22.11 -20.82 -6.67
C GLY A 117 21.45 -19.61 -6.00
N ASN A 118 20.54 -19.88 -5.06
CA ASN A 118 19.92 -18.86 -4.21
C ASN A 118 20.18 -19.23 -2.74
N PRO A 119 21.39 -19.00 -2.23
CA PRO A 119 21.74 -19.29 -0.85
C PRO A 119 21.00 -18.32 0.08
N HIS A 120 20.23 -18.88 1.01
CA HIS A 120 19.47 -18.11 2.01
C HIS A 120 19.40 -18.90 3.31
N VAL A 121 19.27 -18.18 4.42
CA VAL A 121 19.14 -18.76 5.76
C VAL A 121 17.70 -18.63 6.22
N HIS A 122 17.18 -19.69 6.81
CA HIS A 122 16.04 -19.64 7.71
C HIS A 122 16.54 -19.80 9.14
N LEU A 123 16.36 -18.78 9.98
CA LEU A 123 16.58 -18.79 11.43
C LEU A 123 15.23 -18.91 12.13
N GLU A 124 15.07 -19.89 13.00
CA GLU A 124 13.96 -20.03 13.93
C GLU A 124 14.48 -19.87 15.37
N PHE A 125 13.88 -18.98 16.15
CA PHE A 125 14.28 -18.77 17.54
C PHE A 125 13.09 -18.54 18.48
N SER A 126 13.27 -18.92 19.74
CA SER A 126 12.27 -18.75 20.79
C SER A 126 12.36 -17.38 21.43
N GLY A 127 11.20 -16.76 21.67
CA GLY A 127 11.12 -15.54 22.48
C GLY A 127 11.36 -15.78 23.98
N ARG A 128 11.54 -17.02 24.42
CA ARG A 128 11.96 -17.34 25.80
C ARG A 128 13.46 -17.05 25.95
N MET A 129 13.83 -16.40 27.04
CA MET A 129 15.21 -16.05 27.36
C MET A 129 15.70 -16.95 28.49
N LEU A 130 16.81 -17.62 28.25
CA LEU A 130 17.57 -18.34 29.26
C LEU A 130 18.15 -17.33 30.26
N ASP A 131 17.91 -17.58 31.53
CA ASP A 131 18.36 -16.79 32.67
C ASP A 131 19.36 -17.57 33.56
N GLY A 132 19.83 -18.73 33.09
CA GLY A 132 20.74 -19.62 33.83
C GLY A 132 20.05 -20.51 34.87
N ILE A 133 18.71 -20.44 35.01
CA ILE A 133 17.95 -21.28 35.93
C ILE A 133 17.47 -22.53 35.20
N GLU A 134 17.90 -23.70 35.69
CA GLU A 134 17.47 -25.01 35.18
C GLU A 134 15.98 -25.26 35.42
N ARG A 135 15.27 -25.67 34.37
CA ARG A 135 13.83 -25.96 34.39
C ARG A 135 13.55 -27.16 33.49
N ASP A 136 12.69 -28.06 33.96
CA ASP A 136 12.03 -29.04 33.10
C ASP A 136 11.14 -28.37 32.03
N ALA A 137 10.73 -29.13 31.02
CA ALA A 137 9.91 -28.63 29.92
C ALA A 137 8.57 -28.04 30.40
N ASP A 138 7.88 -28.70 31.33
CA ASP A 138 6.57 -28.25 31.82
C ASP A 138 6.65 -26.87 32.48
N ARG A 139 7.69 -26.61 33.25
CA ARG A 139 7.91 -25.31 33.89
C ARG A 139 8.48 -24.27 32.94
N PHE A 140 9.37 -24.64 32.03
CA PHE A 140 10.06 -23.71 31.11
C PHE A 140 9.10 -22.73 30.42
N PHE A 141 7.94 -23.21 29.97
CA PHE A 141 6.95 -22.41 29.23
C PHE A 141 5.85 -21.79 30.10
N LYS A 142 5.86 -21.98 31.43
CA LYS A 142 4.91 -21.31 32.33
C LYS A 142 5.13 -19.79 32.34
N ARG A 143 4.19 -19.07 32.96
CA ARG A 143 4.35 -17.61 33.13
C ARG A 143 5.58 -17.34 33.98
N TYR A 144 6.33 -16.31 33.59
CA TYR A 144 7.47 -15.83 34.36
C TYR A 144 7.00 -15.24 35.69
N ASN A 145 7.67 -15.62 36.78
CA ASN A 145 7.42 -15.07 38.11
C ASN A 145 8.54 -14.09 38.45
N ALA A 146 8.23 -12.79 38.41
CA ALA A 146 9.23 -11.74 38.65
C ALA A 146 9.73 -11.69 40.09
N LYS A 147 8.97 -12.20 41.06
CA LYS A 147 9.36 -12.21 42.49
C LYS A 147 10.29 -13.38 42.79
N ASN A 148 9.96 -14.56 42.26
CA ASN A 148 10.68 -15.83 42.46
C ASN A 148 10.87 -16.54 41.11
N PRO A 149 11.88 -16.17 40.29
CA PRO A 149 12.08 -16.67 38.92
C PRO A 149 12.17 -18.21 38.79
N GLU A 150 12.66 -18.89 39.83
CA GLU A 150 12.81 -20.35 39.92
C GLU A 150 11.47 -21.10 40.08
N LEU A 151 10.44 -20.40 40.56
CA LEU A 151 9.07 -20.92 40.70
C LEU A 151 8.20 -20.66 39.46
N GLY A 152 8.72 -19.91 38.49
CA GLY A 152 8.04 -19.59 37.23
C GLY A 152 8.73 -20.21 36.00
N GLY A 153 8.15 -19.95 34.83
CA GLY A 153 8.79 -20.28 33.55
C GLY A 153 9.80 -19.23 33.09
N CYS A 154 10.52 -19.50 32.02
CA CYS A 154 11.50 -18.58 31.46
C CYS A 154 10.86 -17.25 31.07
N ARG A 155 11.54 -16.15 31.35
CA ARG A 155 11.08 -14.82 30.92
C ARG A 155 10.91 -14.83 29.41
N LYS A 156 9.72 -14.45 28.97
CA LYS A 156 9.45 -14.24 27.55
C LYS A 156 9.75 -12.79 27.25
N GLU A 157 10.65 -12.56 26.33
CA GLU A 157 10.79 -11.23 25.75
C GLU A 157 9.46 -10.85 25.10
N ALA A 158 9.11 -9.56 25.14
CA ALA A 158 7.83 -9.12 24.63
C ALA A 158 7.69 -9.53 23.15
N SER A 159 6.67 -10.34 22.84
CA SER A 159 6.46 -10.89 21.50
C SER A 159 6.19 -9.77 20.49
N GLY A 160 6.87 -9.77 19.34
CA GLY A 160 6.54 -8.93 18.17
C GLY A 160 5.04 -8.97 17.88
N ASP A 161 4.25 -7.92 18.12
CA ASP A 161 4.44 -6.48 17.90
C ASP A 161 5.35 -5.66 18.87
N ALA A 162 5.92 -6.26 19.92
CA ALA A 162 6.65 -5.52 20.95
C ALA A 162 8.16 -5.22 20.74
N ARG A 163 8.83 -5.75 19.71
CA ARG A 163 10.15 -5.19 19.26
C ARG A 163 9.97 -4.05 18.23
N GLY A 164 8.78 -3.94 17.63
CA GLY A 164 8.37 -2.83 16.78
C GLY A 164 9.10 -2.70 15.43
N PRO A 165 8.70 -1.72 14.59
CA PRO A 165 9.36 -1.41 13.32
C PRO A 165 10.84 -1.05 13.47
N GLU A 166 11.25 -0.50 14.61
CA GLU A 166 12.63 -0.08 14.84
C GLU A 166 13.58 -1.26 14.96
N TRP A 167 13.20 -2.33 15.66
CA TRP A 167 14.02 -3.55 15.69
C TRP A 167 14.15 -4.19 14.30
N VAL A 168 13.07 -4.21 13.51
CA VAL A 168 13.14 -4.72 12.12
C VAL A 168 14.11 -3.88 11.29
N LYS A 169 14.09 -2.55 11.46
CA LYS A 169 15.05 -1.66 10.81
C LYS A 169 16.49 -1.94 11.27
N GLN A 170 16.70 -2.09 12.57
CA GLN A 170 18.01 -2.38 13.17
C GLN A 170 18.59 -3.69 12.66
N ILE A 171 17.85 -4.80 12.68
CA ILE A 171 18.41 -6.08 12.21
C ILE A 171 18.72 -6.05 10.70
N ARG A 172 17.93 -5.30 9.91
CA ARG A 172 18.20 -5.13 8.47
C ARG A 172 19.51 -4.36 8.24
N GLU A 173 19.76 -3.34 9.03
CA GLU A 173 21.02 -2.59 9.03
C GLU A 173 22.19 -3.48 9.50
N ASN A 174 22.03 -4.19 10.61
CA ASN A 174 23.04 -5.14 11.10
C ASN A 174 23.39 -6.21 10.05
N TRP A 175 22.40 -6.77 9.35
CA TRP A 175 22.66 -7.75 8.28
C TRP A 175 23.49 -7.15 7.15
N GLN A 176 23.15 -5.93 6.72
CA GLN A 176 23.94 -5.21 5.73
C GLN A 176 25.41 -5.09 6.17
N ASP A 177 25.63 -4.67 7.40
CA ASP A 177 26.98 -4.40 7.91
C ASP A 177 27.79 -5.69 8.05
N VAL A 178 27.17 -6.79 8.53
CA VAL A 178 27.80 -8.11 8.56
C VAL A 178 28.17 -8.57 7.15
N ALA A 179 27.19 -8.61 6.24
CA ALA A 179 27.42 -9.09 4.88
C ALA A 179 28.48 -8.27 4.14
N ASN A 180 28.43 -6.93 4.23
CA ASN A 180 29.39 -6.04 3.57
C ASN A 180 30.80 -6.18 4.13
N ARG A 181 30.96 -6.39 5.44
CA ARG A 181 32.26 -6.65 6.05
C ARG A 181 32.85 -7.98 5.59
N HIS A 182 32.04 -9.03 5.52
CA HIS A 182 32.47 -10.33 4.99
C HIS A 182 32.81 -10.26 3.49
N LEU A 183 32.03 -9.52 2.70
CA LEU A 183 32.34 -9.24 1.28
C LEU A 183 33.67 -8.52 1.11
N ALA A 184 33.90 -7.46 1.90
CA ALA A 184 35.17 -6.72 1.87
C ALA A 184 36.35 -7.60 2.28
N ALA A 185 36.20 -8.42 3.33
CA ALA A 185 37.23 -9.35 3.78
C ALA A 185 37.55 -10.44 2.73
N ALA A 186 36.56 -10.83 1.93
CA ALA A 186 36.73 -11.73 0.79
C ALA A 186 37.32 -11.04 -0.46
N GLY A 187 37.63 -9.75 -0.39
CA GLY A 187 38.16 -8.98 -1.52
C GLY A 187 37.13 -8.65 -2.61
N SER A 188 35.84 -8.71 -2.29
CA SER A 188 34.74 -8.38 -3.21
C SER A 188 34.35 -6.90 -3.11
N ASP A 189 34.26 -6.23 -4.25
CA ASP A 189 33.74 -4.85 -4.36
C ASP A 189 32.20 -4.78 -4.25
N ALA A 190 31.52 -5.93 -4.25
CA ALA A 190 30.06 -5.97 -4.10
C ALA A 190 29.62 -5.50 -2.71
N GLN A 191 28.49 -4.81 -2.66
CA GLN A 191 27.86 -4.33 -1.44
C GLN A 191 26.34 -4.51 -1.52
N ILE A 192 25.73 -4.85 -0.40
CA ILE A 192 24.27 -4.83 -0.21
C ILE A 192 23.87 -3.56 0.53
N ASP A 193 22.63 -3.10 0.32
CA ASP A 193 22.05 -1.94 0.99
C ASP A 193 20.63 -2.29 1.48
N HIS A 194 20.37 -2.09 2.76
CA HIS A 194 19.09 -2.45 3.38
C HIS A 194 17.95 -1.47 3.06
N ARG A 195 18.30 -0.27 2.58
CA ARG A 195 17.38 0.85 2.32
C ARG A 195 16.68 0.68 0.97
N SER A 196 15.48 1.26 0.87
CA SER A 196 14.75 1.29 -0.40
C SER A 196 15.45 2.17 -1.44
N HIS A 197 15.14 1.98 -2.73
CA HIS A 197 15.65 2.86 -3.80
C HIS A 197 15.42 4.34 -3.49
N LYS A 198 14.21 4.69 -3.01
CA LYS A 198 13.86 6.05 -2.60
C LYS A 198 14.77 6.58 -1.48
N ALA A 199 14.99 5.79 -0.43
CA ALA A 199 15.84 6.19 0.69
C ALA A 199 17.34 6.28 0.31
N ARG A 200 17.75 5.60 -0.76
CA ARG A 200 19.09 5.69 -1.36
C ARG A 200 19.23 6.87 -2.34
N GLY A 201 18.15 7.58 -2.63
CA GLY A 201 18.14 8.65 -3.65
C GLY A 201 18.31 8.12 -5.08
N LEU A 202 17.94 6.85 -5.33
CA LEU A 202 17.99 6.26 -6.66
C LEU A 202 16.67 6.55 -7.40
N ASP A 203 16.75 7.26 -8.53
CA ASP A 203 15.64 7.41 -9.47
C ASP A 203 15.50 6.15 -10.34
N GLU A 204 15.39 4.99 -9.70
CA GLU A 204 15.16 3.72 -10.34
C GLU A 204 13.81 3.16 -9.92
N ILE A 205 13.03 2.73 -10.90
CA ILE A 205 11.73 2.09 -10.69
C ILE A 205 11.97 0.73 -10.04
N PRO A 206 11.46 0.48 -8.83
CA PRO A 206 11.65 -0.81 -8.17
C PRO A 206 10.80 -1.89 -8.86
N GLY A 207 11.37 -3.09 -8.96
CA GLY A 207 10.62 -4.28 -9.36
C GLY A 207 9.63 -4.72 -8.27
N VAL A 208 8.66 -5.56 -8.65
CA VAL A 208 7.73 -6.22 -7.74
C VAL A 208 8.13 -7.68 -7.48
N HIS A 209 7.91 -8.16 -6.25
CA HIS A 209 8.13 -9.56 -5.93
C HIS A 209 7.15 -10.45 -6.72
N ILE A 210 7.68 -11.32 -7.59
CA ILE A 210 6.87 -12.16 -8.49
C ILE A 210 6.11 -13.22 -7.69
N GLY A 211 6.77 -13.89 -6.74
CA GLY A 211 6.19 -14.96 -5.93
C GLY A 211 6.24 -16.33 -6.62
N ARG A 212 6.17 -17.41 -5.82
CA ARG A 212 6.43 -18.78 -6.29
C ARG A 212 5.52 -19.24 -7.45
N LYS A 213 4.21 -19.00 -7.34
CA LYS A 213 3.23 -19.41 -8.38
C LYS A 213 3.52 -18.73 -9.71
N ALA A 214 3.72 -17.42 -9.71
CA ALA A 214 4.01 -16.65 -10.91
C ALA A 214 5.39 -16.99 -11.49
N THR A 215 6.39 -17.24 -10.64
CA THR A 215 7.72 -17.70 -11.09
C THR A 215 7.64 -19.04 -11.82
N ARG A 216 6.84 -19.98 -11.30
CA ARG A 216 6.61 -21.27 -11.97
C ARG A 216 5.93 -21.11 -13.34
N LEU A 217 4.96 -20.19 -13.44
CA LEU A 217 4.31 -19.87 -14.72
C LEU A 217 5.30 -19.25 -15.71
N GLU A 218 6.13 -18.30 -15.29
CA GLU A 218 7.16 -17.69 -16.14
C GLU A 218 8.19 -18.74 -16.62
N LYS A 219 8.62 -19.65 -15.73
CA LYS A 219 9.52 -20.77 -16.09
C LYS A 219 8.89 -21.72 -17.12
N SER A 220 7.57 -21.88 -17.13
CA SER A 220 6.87 -22.68 -18.14
C SER A 220 6.53 -21.88 -19.41
N GLY A 221 7.15 -20.72 -19.61
CA GLY A 221 6.93 -19.85 -20.78
C GLY A 221 5.65 -19.02 -20.72
N LYS A 222 4.89 -19.09 -19.62
CA LYS A 222 3.66 -18.31 -19.45
C LYS A 222 3.96 -16.97 -18.80
N VAL A 223 3.78 -15.91 -19.58
CA VAL A 223 3.97 -14.53 -19.12
C VAL A 223 2.94 -14.17 -18.05
N THR A 224 3.38 -13.53 -16.97
CA THR A 224 2.56 -13.08 -15.85
C THR A 224 2.55 -11.57 -15.74
N LYS A 225 1.47 -11.01 -15.19
CA LYS A 225 1.32 -9.57 -14.93
C LYS A 225 2.48 -9.01 -14.08
N ARG A 226 2.98 -9.80 -13.12
CA ARG A 226 4.11 -9.39 -12.25
C ARG A 226 5.44 -9.44 -13.00
N GLY A 227 5.69 -10.47 -13.80
CA GLY A 227 6.89 -10.54 -14.63
C GLY A 227 6.96 -9.43 -15.67
N LEU A 228 5.84 -9.06 -16.30
CA LEU A 228 5.79 -7.92 -17.21
C LEU A 228 6.12 -6.59 -16.53
N ARG A 229 5.57 -6.34 -15.33
CA ARG A 229 5.94 -5.14 -14.55
C ARG A 229 7.43 -5.07 -14.25
N ASN A 230 8.07 -6.21 -13.97
CA ASN A 230 9.52 -6.25 -13.73
C ASN A 230 10.32 -6.01 -15.01
N ARG A 231 9.91 -6.58 -16.15
CA ARG A 231 10.52 -6.31 -17.47
C ARG A 231 10.39 -4.83 -17.84
N GLU A 232 9.22 -4.24 -17.60
CA GLU A 232 8.95 -2.82 -17.81
C GLU A 232 9.83 -1.94 -16.91
N ALA A 233 9.92 -2.23 -15.60
CA ALA A 233 10.79 -1.50 -14.69
C ALA A 233 12.27 -1.58 -15.11
N ALA A 234 12.75 -2.77 -15.49
CA ALA A 234 14.12 -2.97 -15.96
C ALA A 234 14.41 -2.16 -17.24
N TYR A 235 13.47 -2.16 -18.19
CA TYR A 235 13.58 -1.39 -19.44
C TYR A 235 13.60 0.13 -19.19
N LEU A 236 12.71 0.63 -18.32
CA LEU A 236 12.67 2.04 -17.97
C LEU A 236 13.94 2.46 -17.23
N ASN A 237 14.47 1.63 -16.33
CA ASN A 237 15.72 1.90 -15.64
C ASN A 237 16.92 1.93 -16.61
N SER A 238 16.95 1.06 -17.63
CA SER A 238 18.01 1.10 -18.64
C SER A 238 17.95 2.40 -19.46
N HIS A 239 16.75 2.88 -19.80
CA HIS A 239 16.56 4.17 -20.47
C HIS A 239 16.94 5.35 -19.59
N LEU A 240 16.50 5.38 -18.33
CA LEU A 240 16.88 6.41 -17.37
C LEU A 240 18.40 6.47 -17.21
N SER A 241 19.08 5.32 -17.16
CA SER A 241 20.54 5.26 -17.12
C SER A 241 21.19 5.84 -18.38
N ALA A 242 20.66 5.51 -19.57
CA ALA A 242 21.16 6.03 -20.84
C ALA A 242 20.98 7.55 -20.95
N VAL A 243 19.81 8.07 -20.58
CA VAL A 243 19.51 9.51 -20.57
C VAL A 243 20.41 10.24 -19.56
N LYS A 244 20.56 9.72 -18.34
CA LYS A 244 21.47 10.29 -17.33
C LYS A 244 22.92 10.35 -17.82
N LYS A 245 23.40 9.30 -18.49
CA LYS A 245 24.73 9.29 -19.12
C LYS A 245 24.83 10.33 -20.24
N GLY A 246 23.78 10.48 -21.04
CA GLY A 246 23.69 11.50 -22.10
C GLY A 246 23.80 12.92 -21.54
N ILE A 247 22.98 13.25 -20.55
CA ILE A 247 23.00 14.54 -19.84
C ILE A 247 24.38 14.80 -19.24
N PHE A 248 24.92 13.85 -18.49
CA PHE A 248 26.25 13.97 -17.88
C PHE A 248 27.37 14.21 -18.91
N ASN A 249 27.31 13.52 -20.05
CA ASN A 249 28.28 13.72 -21.14
C ASN A 249 28.12 15.08 -21.81
N GLN A 250 26.89 15.59 -21.92
CA GLN A 250 26.59 16.90 -22.49
C GLN A 250 27.03 18.02 -21.53
N GLU A 251 26.77 17.90 -20.23
CA GLU A 251 27.29 18.79 -19.18
C GLU A 251 28.82 18.82 -19.15
N ARG A 252 29.49 17.67 -19.32
CA ARG A 252 30.96 17.63 -19.44
C ARG A 252 31.51 18.33 -20.68
N LYS A 253 30.77 18.30 -21.80
CA LYS A 253 31.15 19.01 -23.02
C LYS A 253 30.97 20.52 -22.88
N ILE A 254 29.91 20.95 -22.18
CA ILE A 254 29.59 22.37 -21.93
C ILE A 254 30.59 22.97 -20.92
N ASN A 255 30.95 22.24 -19.87
CA ASN A 255 31.78 22.75 -18.77
C ASN A 255 33.30 22.55 -18.96
N GLY A 256 33.77 22.32 -20.20
CA GLY A 256 35.18 22.32 -20.60
C GLY A 256 36.20 21.76 -19.59
N THR A 257 36.49 20.46 -19.63
CA THR A 257 37.60 19.78 -18.93
C THR A 257 37.92 20.18 -17.47
N GLN A 258 36.99 20.73 -16.71
CA GLN A 258 37.10 20.62 -15.25
C GLN A 258 36.64 19.21 -14.90
N LYS A 259 37.60 18.37 -14.48
CA LYS A 259 37.28 17.06 -13.90
C LYS A 259 36.26 17.31 -12.81
N PRO A 260 35.08 16.66 -12.82
CA PRO A 260 34.20 16.72 -11.68
C PRO A 260 35.02 16.20 -10.50
N THR A 261 35.20 17.03 -9.47
CA THR A 261 35.53 16.55 -8.14
C THR A 261 34.37 15.64 -7.77
N ARG A 262 34.51 14.35 -8.07
CA ARG A 262 33.77 13.33 -7.35
C ARG A 262 34.18 13.53 -5.91
N SER A 263 33.34 14.18 -5.12
CA SER A 263 33.26 13.86 -3.70
C SER A 263 32.77 12.41 -3.65
N PHE A 264 33.70 11.48 -3.86
CA PHE A 264 33.62 10.23 -3.17
C PHE A 264 33.72 10.64 -1.70
N THR A 265 32.58 10.84 -1.04
CA THR A 265 32.56 10.86 0.41
C THR A 265 33.11 9.51 0.80
N PRO A 266 34.33 9.42 1.38
CA PRO A 266 34.76 8.17 1.96
C PRO A 266 33.70 7.83 2.99
N TRP A 267 33.27 6.57 2.99
CA TRP A 267 32.40 6.04 4.02
C TRP A 267 33.05 6.35 5.38
N ARG A 268 32.59 7.42 6.05
CA ARG A 268 33.02 7.71 7.42
C ARG A 268 32.24 6.74 8.29
N ASN A 269 32.92 5.65 8.61
CA ASN A 269 32.69 4.94 9.85
C ASN A 269 32.67 5.96 10.98
N GLY A 270 31.48 6.22 11.53
CA GLY A 270 31.38 6.76 12.89
C GLY A 270 31.78 5.64 13.84
N THR A 271 33.08 5.43 14.00
CA THR A 271 33.67 4.52 14.99
C THR A 271 34.31 5.34 16.09
N GLU A 272 33.62 5.47 17.23
CA GLU A 272 34.15 5.62 18.60
C GLU A 272 33.03 5.03 19.50
N ASP A 273 33.16 3.94 20.26
CA ASP A 273 34.32 3.35 20.95
C ASP A 273 34.24 1.80 21.00
N ARG A 274 35.37 1.13 20.73
CA ARG A 274 35.83 -0.02 21.53
C ARG A 274 37.37 0.04 21.66
N PRO A 275 37.91 0.00 22.89
CA PRO A 275 39.34 0.12 23.13
C PRO A 275 40.06 -1.22 22.96
N GLY A 276 41.26 -1.15 22.38
CA GLY A 276 42.28 -2.18 22.55
C GLY A 276 42.64 -2.94 21.27
N LEU A 277 43.68 -2.48 20.60
CA LEU A 277 44.80 -3.31 20.10
C LEU A 277 45.81 -2.39 19.43
N ARG A 278 46.99 -2.26 20.06
CA ARG A 278 48.15 -1.55 19.51
C ARG A 278 48.59 -2.23 18.22
N ALA A 279 48.64 -1.50 17.11
CA ALA A 279 49.27 -1.95 15.87
C ALA A 279 50.48 -1.06 15.54
N SER A 280 51.59 -1.74 15.27
CA SER A 280 52.94 -1.24 15.07
C SER A 280 53.08 -0.31 13.86
N GLN A 281 53.84 0.77 14.06
CA GLN A 281 54.45 1.54 12.98
C GLN A 281 55.51 0.68 12.28
N ASN A 282 55.33 0.41 10.98
CA ASN A 282 56.38 0.29 9.93
C ASN A 282 55.90 -0.58 8.77
N ALA A 283 55.44 0.03 7.67
CA ALA A 283 55.57 -0.52 6.31
C ALA A 283 55.36 0.59 5.27
N ARG A 284 56.41 0.91 4.51
CA ARG A 284 56.38 1.83 3.37
C ARG A 284 55.63 1.19 2.18
N PRO A 285 54.97 1.97 1.30
CA PRO A 285 54.31 1.42 0.13
C PRO A 285 55.34 1.07 -0.97
N GLN A 286 55.30 -0.18 -1.45
CA GLN A 286 55.98 -0.58 -2.68
C GLN A 286 55.07 -0.32 -3.90
N ARG A 287 55.60 0.37 -4.90
CA ARG A 287 55.02 0.48 -6.26
C ARG A 287 55.52 -0.68 -7.12
N MET A 288 54.70 -1.12 -8.07
CA MET A 288 55.10 -1.96 -9.21
C MET A 288 54.52 -1.38 -10.53
N PRO A 289 55.12 -1.68 -11.70
CA PRO A 289 55.36 -0.72 -12.77
C PRO A 289 54.43 -0.86 -13.99
N THR A 290 54.35 0.21 -14.78
CA THR A 290 53.74 0.27 -16.11
C THR A 290 54.59 -0.45 -17.17
N LEU A 291 53.98 -1.29 -18.00
CA LEU A 291 54.56 -1.86 -19.22
C LEU A 291 53.67 -1.57 -20.44
N HIS A 292 54.30 -1.09 -21.51
CA HIS A 292 53.75 -0.78 -22.83
C HIS A 292 53.44 -2.04 -23.66
N GLN A 293 52.48 -1.94 -24.58
CA GLN A 293 52.27 -2.87 -25.71
C GLN A 293 53.32 -2.66 -26.83
N PRO A 294 53.54 -3.63 -27.75
CA PRO A 294 52.78 -3.66 -29.02
C PRO A 294 52.56 -5.06 -29.64
N GLY A 295 51.59 -5.17 -30.57
CA GLY A 295 51.65 -6.16 -31.68
C GLY A 295 50.42 -7.05 -31.95
N THR A 296 49.54 -6.56 -32.83
CA THR A 296 48.81 -7.27 -33.92
C THR A 296 48.23 -8.68 -33.72
N GLY A 297 46.89 -8.76 -33.88
CA GLY A 297 46.17 -9.98 -34.23
C GLY A 297 44.72 -9.67 -34.62
N GLN A 298 44.47 -9.37 -35.89
CA GLN A 298 43.13 -9.24 -36.48
C GLN A 298 42.34 -10.56 -36.38
N ARG A 299 41.09 -10.49 -35.90
CA ARG A 299 39.91 -11.07 -36.57
C ARG A 299 38.58 -10.71 -35.87
N LEU A 300 37.67 -10.13 -36.68
CA LEU A 300 36.21 -10.25 -36.68
C LEU A 300 35.41 -9.65 -35.51
N ALA A 301 35.05 -8.36 -35.64
CA ALA A 301 33.81 -7.79 -35.08
C ALA A 301 33.44 -6.49 -35.83
N GLU A 302 33.19 -6.59 -37.14
CA GLU A 302 32.52 -5.52 -37.90
C GLU A 302 31.13 -6.03 -38.30
N SER A 303 30.06 -5.59 -37.61
CA SER A 303 28.71 -5.42 -38.18
C SER A 303 27.64 -4.95 -37.16
N SER A 304 27.88 -3.93 -36.34
CA SER A 304 26.78 -3.37 -35.51
C SER A 304 26.74 -1.84 -35.40
N ASP A 305 27.78 -1.12 -35.83
CA ASP A 305 27.83 0.35 -35.68
C ASP A 305 27.41 1.15 -36.93
N ALA A 306 27.23 0.50 -38.09
CA ALA A 306 26.86 1.18 -39.34
C ALA A 306 25.34 1.42 -39.51
N LEU A 307 24.48 0.86 -38.66
CA LEU A 307 23.02 1.01 -38.76
C LEU A 307 22.42 2.10 -37.85
N LEU A 308 23.22 2.74 -37.00
CA LEU A 308 22.75 3.74 -36.03
C LEU A 308 23.02 5.20 -36.42
N GLN A 309 23.76 5.48 -37.49
CA GLN A 309 24.07 6.86 -37.92
C GLN A 309 23.17 7.41 -39.04
N GLY A 310 22.29 6.61 -39.64
CA GLY A 310 21.41 7.06 -40.74
C GLY A 310 20.10 7.75 -40.33
N ALA A 311 19.71 7.72 -39.05
CA ALA A 311 18.38 8.16 -38.61
C ALA A 311 18.34 9.54 -37.91
N LEU A 312 19.46 10.28 -37.87
CA LEU A 312 19.57 11.57 -37.18
C LEU A 312 19.66 12.80 -38.10
N GLN A 313 19.31 12.66 -39.37
CA GLN A 313 19.16 13.79 -40.29
C GLN A 313 17.77 13.76 -40.94
N GLY A 314 16.81 14.45 -40.34
CA GLY A 314 15.48 14.60 -40.92
C GLY A 314 14.43 15.10 -39.93
N SER A 315 14.01 16.34 -40.14
CA SER A 315 12.92 17.11 -39.52
C SER A 315 13.09 17.49 -38.04
N GLY A 316 13.58 18.72 -37.88
CA GLY A 316 13.49 19.48 -36.65
C GLY A 316 12.06 19.95 -36.40
N ASN A 317 11.52 19.57 -35.23
CA ASN A 317 10.70 20.42 -34.38
C ASN A 317 10.46 19.72 -33.02
N ARG A 318 11.50 19.12 -32.42
CA ARG A 318 11.35 18.26 -31.22
C ARG A 318 11.82 18.87 -29.90
N ASP A 319 12.43 20.06 -29.92
CA ASP A 319 13.15 20.58 -28.74
C ASP A 319 12.45 21.71 -27.98
N ARG A 320 11.16 22.00 -28.20
CA ARG A 320 10.49 23.12 -27.49
C ARG A 320 9.46 22.75 -26.43
N GLU A 321 8.92 21.53 -26.41
CA GLU A 321 7.94 21.14 -25.38
C GLU A 321 8.53 20.31 -24.23
N LEU A 322 9.80 19.92 -24.28
CA LEU A 322 10.49 19.17 -23.21
C LEU A 322 11.34 20.04 -22.26
N HIS A 323 11.43 21.36 -22.51
CA HIS A 323 12.38 22.25 -21.84
C HIS A 323 11.79 23.16 -20.74
N GLN A 324 10.64 22.84 -20.16
CA GLN A 324 10.07 23.63 -19.05
C GLN A 324 9.70 22.80 -17.81
N LEU A 325 10.60 21.99 -17.27
CA LEU A 325 10.36 21.31 -15.99
C LEU A 325 11.50 21.55 -14.99
N HIS A 326 11.18 22.27 -13.91
CA HIS A 326 12.02 22.44 -12.73
C HIS A 326 12.18 21.11 -11.96
N PRO A 327 13.32 20.89 -11.28
CA PRO A 327 13.57 19.67 -10.52
C PRO A 327 12.83 19.73 -9.18
N GLY A 328 11.59 19.23 -9.14
CA GLY A 328 10.85 19.09 -7.89
C GLY A 328 9.40 18.66 -8.08
N LYS A 329 9.12 17.40 -7.70
CA LYS A 329 7.83 16.68 -7.73
C LYS A 329 7.47 16.06 -9.09
N ILE A 330 7.62 14.74 -9.18
CA ILE A 330 7.07 13.92 -10.26
C ILE A 330 5.60 13.61 -9.93
N ASP A 331 4.69 14.09 -10.76
CA ASP A 331 3.25 13.86 -10.69
C ASP A 331 2.86 12.48 -11.28
N CYS A 332 1.77 11.89 -10.79
CA CYS A 332 1.24 10.57 -11.12
C CYS A 332 0.98 10.39 -12.63
N ASN A 333 0.66 11.50 -13.30
CA ASN A 333 0.35 11.58 -14.73
C ASN A 333 1.58 11.31 -15.62
N GLU A 334 2.80 11.65 -15.18
CA GLU A 334 4.03 11.34 -15.92
C GLU A 334 4.25 9.83 -16.06
N GLY A 335 3.80 9.04 -15.08
CA GLY A 335 3.90 7.59 -15.11
C GLY A 335 2.98 6.95 -16.15
N GLN A 336 1.79 7.51 -16.40
CA GLN A 336 0.85 6.97 -17.39
C GLN A 336 1.30 7.28 -18.83
N ALA A 337 1.72 8.52 -19.07
CA ALA A 337 2.26 8.96 -20.37
C ALA A 337 3.48 8.12 -20.79
N ARG A 338 4.40 7.85 -19.84
CA ARG A 338 5.57 6.97 -20.07
C ARG A 338 5.18 5.52 -20.43
N ARG A 339 4.12 4.98 -19.80
CA ARG A 339 3.62 3.61 -20.07
C ARG A 339 2.95 3.48 -21.44
N GLN A 340 2.16 4.47 -21.85
CA GLN A 340 1.54 4.50 -23.18
C GLN A 340 2.60 4.68 -24.28
N ALA A 341 3.60 5.52 -24.05
CA ALA A 341 4.74 5.69 -24.95
C ALA A 341 5.53 4.38 -25.17
N TYR A 342 5.81 3.62 -24.11
CA TYR A 342 6.46 2.31 -24.24
C TYR A 342 5.67 1.30 -25.08
N LYS A 343 4.34 1.24 -24.89
CA LYS A 343 3.46 0.34 -25.66
C LYS A 343 3.38 0.74 -27.13
N ALA A 344 3.29 2.04 -27.40
CA ALA A 344 3.34 2.55 -28.77
C ALA A 344 4.68 2.18 -29.41
N MET A 345 5.80 2.36 -28.71
CA MET A 345 7.12 1.98 -29.21
C MET A 345 7.23 0.47 -29.55
N LEU A 346 6.59 -0.43 -28.80
CA LEU A 346 6.55 -1.86 -29.16
C LEU A 346 5.90 -2.09 -30.53
N LEU A 347 4.80 -1.37 -30.80
CA LEU A 347 4.13 -1.40 -32.10
C LEU A 347 4.95 -0.69 -33.18
N GLU A 348 5.55 0.46 -32.88
CA GLU A 348 6.41 1.21 -33.81
C GLU A 348 7.62 0.38 -34.24
N LYS A 349 8.22 -0.38 -33.30
CA LYS A 349 9.31 -1.31 -33.60
C LYS A 349 8.85 -2.49 -34.46
N ALA A 350 7.65 -3.01 -34.20
CA ALA A 350 7.10 -4.13 -34.95
C ALA A 350 6.68 -3.75 -36.38
N TYR A 351 6.14 -2.54 -36.56
CA TYR A 351 5.63 -2.06 -37.85
C TYR A 351 6.60 -1.15 -38.62
N GLN A 352 7.71 -0.74 -37.98
CA GLN A 352 8.68 0.21 -38.52
C GLN A 352 8.07 1.57 -38.92
N THR A 353 6.94 1.94 -38.30
CA THR A 353 6.17 3.16 -38.58
C THR A 353 5.71 3.79 -37.27
N GLN A 354 5.63 5.11 -37.22
CA GLN A 354 5.13 5.84 -36.05
C GLN A 354 3.65 5.57 -35.77
N ILE A 355 3.31 5.40 -34.50
CA ILE A 355 1.93 5.22 -34.05
C ILE A 355 1.33 6.59 -33.73
N THR A 356 0.09 6.81 -34.17
CA THR A 356 -0.68 8.03 -33.91
C THR A 356 -0.85 8.28 -32.41
N SER A 357 -0.87 9.55 -31.99
CA SER A 357 -1.14 9.90 -30.58
C SER A 357 -2.50 9.37 -30.11
N GLY A 358 -3.51 9.41 -31.00
CA GLY A 358 -4.83 8.85 -30.75
C GLY A 358 -4.82 7.35 -30.40
N LEU A 359 -4.08 6.52 -31.14
CA LEU A 359 -3.94 5.09 -30.80
C LEU A 359 -3.08 4.88 -29.56
N ARG A 360 -1.96 5.63 -29.43
CA ARG A 360 -1.03 5.56 -28.29
C ARG A 360 -1.75 5.72 -26.96
N ASP A 361 -2.63 6.70 -26.85
CA ASP A 361 -3.34 7.02 -25.61
C ASP A 361 -4.39 5.95 -25.25
N GLN A 362 -4.81 5.15 -26.21
CA GLN A 362 -5.76 4.06 -26.00
C GLN A 362 -5.09 2.75 -25.59
N LEU A 363 -3.75 2.63 -25.62
CA LEU A 363 -3.05 1.38 -25.35
C LEU A 363 -3.03 1.02 -23.84
N ARG A 364 -3.79 0.00 -23.48
CA ARG A 364 -3.74 -0.61 -22.14
C ARG A 364 -2.67 -1.67 -22.04
N PHE A 365 -2.51 -2.48 -23.07
CA PHE A 365 -1.59 -3.60 -23.10
C PHE A 365 -1.17 -3.92 -24.53
N VAL A 366 0.10 -4.25 -24.75
CA VAL A 366 0.63 -4.72 -26.04
C VAL A 366 1.55 -5.90 -25.74
N GLN A 367 1.35 -7.01 -26.43
CA GLN A 367 2.13 -8.22 -26.28
C GLN A 367 2.55 -8.74 -27.65
N THR A 368 3.85 -8.75 -27.91
CA THR A 368 4.44 -9.22 -29.17
C THR A 368 4.84 -10.68 -29.04
N HIS A 369 4.36 -11.51 -29.95
CA HIS A 369 4.80 -12.88 -30.17
C HIS A 369 5.54 -12.98 -31.50
N THR A 370 6.13 -14.15 -31.78
CA THR A 370 6.78 -14.43 -33.06
C THR A 370 5.80 -14.47 -34.23
N ASP A 371 4.56 -14.88 -33.99
CA ASP A 371 3.49 -15.11 -34.98
C ASP A 371 2.37 -14.06 -34.95
N ARG A 372 2.26 -13.26 -33.89
CA ARG A 372 1.17 -12.30 -33.70
C ARG A 372 1.48 -11.19 -32.70
N ILE A 373 0.68 -10.13 -32.70
CA ILE A 373 0.72 -9.05 -31.73
C ILE A 373 -0.68 -8.92 -31.10
N GLU A 374 -0.75 -9.07 -29.79
CA GLU A 374 -2.00 -8.94 -29.02
C GLU A 374 -2.06 -7.55 -28.38
N ILE A 375 -3.05 -6.76 -28.76
CA ILE A 375 -3.27 -5.38 -28.31
C ILE A 375 -4.55 -5.35 -27.50
N ARG A 376 -4.49 -4.77 -26.30
CA ARG A 376 -5.67 -4.47 -25.48
C ARG A 376 -5.77 -2.96 -25.27
N LEU A 377 -6.96 -2.43 -25.52
CA LEU A 377 -7.25 -1.02 -25.36
C LEU A 377 -7.73 -0.71 -23.93
N ASN A 378 -7.73 0.58 -23.58
CA ASN A 378 -8.21 1.07 -22.28
C ASN A 378 -9.69 0.76 -22.07
N SER A 379 -10.48 0.75 -23.16
CA SER A 379 -11.87 0.28 -23.20
C SER A 379 -12.05 -1.19 -22.79
N GLY A 380 -10.97 -1.99 -22.84
CA GLY A 380 -11.01 -3.43 -22.61
C GLY A 380 -11.08 -4.24 -23.90
N ALA A 381 -11.38 -3.60 -25.03
CA ALA A 381 -11.39 -4.23 -26.35
C ALA A 381 -10.00 -4.78 -26.73
N SER A 382 -9.97 -5.80 -27.58
CA SER A 382 -8.73 -6.47 -27.97
C SER A 382 -8.62 -6.63 -29.48
N VAL A 383 -7.47 -6.26 -30.02
CA VAL A 383 -7.10 -6.47 -31.42
C VAL A 383 -5.89 -7.41 -31.46
N THR A 384 -5.99 -8.49 -32.21
CA THR A 384 -4.90 -9.42 -32.49
C THR A 384 -4.46 -9.25 -33.93
N ASP A 385 -3.23 -8.83 -34.13
CA ASP A 385 -2.60 -8.70 -35.44
C ASP A 385 -1.76 -9.94 -35.75
N LYS A 386 -2.07 -10.64 -36.83
CA LYS A 386 -1.35 -11.84 -37.31
C LYS A 386 -0.51 -11.56 -38.56
N GLY A 387 -0.10 -10.31 -38.79
CA GLY A 387 0.56 -9.91 -40.04
C GLY A 387 -0.47 -9.46 -41.05
N ASP A 388 -0.89 -10.31 -41.98
CA ASP A 388 -1.80 -9.92 -43.07
C ASP A 388 -3.29 -9.94 -42.66
N THR A 389 -3.58 -10.28 -41.42
CA THR A 389 -4.95 -10.37 -40.89
C THR A 389 -5.01 -9.80 -39.49
N MET A 390 -6.02 -8.98 -39.22
CA MET A 390 -6.34 -8.49 -37.88
C MET A 390 -7.66 -9.09 -37.41
N ILE A 391 -7.72 -9.46 -36.14
CA ILE A 391 -8.87 -10.11 -35.53
C ILE A 391 -9.25 -9.33 -34.27
N THR A 392 -10.52 -9.03 -34.10
CA THR A 392 -11.08 -8.54 -32.84
C THR A 392 -12.17 -9.48 -32.36
N HIS A 393 -12.42 -9.48 -31.06
CA HIS A 393 -13.53 -10.21 -30.46
C HIS A 393 -14.62 -9.19 -30.07
N GLY A 394 -15.67 -9.08 -30.89
CA GLY A 394 -16.80 -8.18 -30.69
C GLY A 394 -16.87 -7.03 -31.70
N THR A 395 -17.92 -6.22 -31.59
CA THR A 395 -18.17 -5.06 -32.46
C THR A 395 -17.82 -3.71 -31.81
N ASP A 396 -16.95 -3.72 -30.79
CA ASP A 396 -16.54 -2.50 -30.08
C ASP A 396 -15.90 -1.48 -31.04
N TYR A 397 -16.49 -0.29 -31.10
CA TYR A 397 -16.06 0.80 -31.96
C TYR A 397 -14.59 1.20 -31.72
N SER A 398 -14.09 1.11 -30.48
CA SER A 398 -12.68 1.38 -30.16
C SER A 398 -11.73 0.35 -30.79
N ALA A 399 -12.11 -0.92 -30.86
CA ALA A 399 -11.34 -1.93 -31.58
C ALA A 399 -11.39 -1.72 -33.09
N ILE A 400 -12.54 -1.34 -33.65
CA ILE A 400 -12.69 -1.01 -35.07
C ILE A 400 -11.78 0.16 -35.45
N ARG A 401 -11.82 1.25 -34.67
CA ARG A 401 -10.93 2.41 -34.81
C ARG A 401 -9.46 2.00 -34.76
N ALA A 402 -9.07 1.22 -33.75
CA ALA A 402 -7.70 0.74 -33.62
C ALA A 402 -7.28 -0.14 -34.81
N MET A 403 -8.15 -1.03 -35.31
CA MET A 403 -7.87 -1.85 -36.50
C MET A 403 -7.66 -1.00 -37.75
N VAL A 404 -8.49 0.03 -37.97
CA VAL A 404 -8.35 0.94 -39.12
C VAL A 404 -7.07 1.79 -39.00
N GLU A 405 -6.76 2.31 -37.81
CA GLU A 405 -5.52 3.07 -37.57
C GLU A 405 -4.27 2.19 -37.73
N LEU A 406 -4.31 0.94 -37.27
CA LEU A 406 -3.23 -0.04 -37.46
C LEU A 406 -3.08 -0.42 -38.94
N ALA A 407 -4.18 -0.68 -39.65
CA ALA A 407 -4.16 -0.99 -41.08
C ALA A 407 -3.49 0.14 -41.89
N LYS A 408 -3.79 1.40 -41.56
CA LYS A 408 -3.12 2.56 -42.14
C LYS A 408 -1.65 2.66 -41.79
N THR A 409 -1.31 2.41 -40.52
CA THR A 409 0.09 2.40 -40.06
C THR A 409 0.93 1.35 -40.79
N LYS A 410 0.31 0.22 -41.15
CA LYS A 410 0.91 -0.86 -41.95
C LYS A 410 0.88 -0.59 -43.47
N GLY A 411 0.35 0.54 -43.90
CA GLY A 411 0.30 0.94 -45.31
C GLY A 411 -0.72 0.19 -46.17
N TRP A 412 -1.74 -0.43 -45.55
CA TRP A 412 -2.78 -1.13 -46.31
C TRP A 412 -3.61 -0.14 -47.14
N LYS A 413 -3.88 -0.49 -48.40
CA LYS A 413 -4.71 0.33 -49.32
C LYS A 413 -6.10 -0.26 -49.54
N GLN A 414 -6.19 -1.59 -49.48
CA GLN A 414 -7.41 -2.35 -49.68
C GLN A 414 -7.56 -3.39 -48.58
N ILE A 415 -8.78 -3.56 -48.09
CA ILE A 415 -9.13 -4.54 -47.05
C ILE A 415 -10.36 -5.36 -47.47
N THR A 416 -10.40 -6.61 -47.02
CA THR A 416 -11.57 -7.49 -47.17
C THR A 416 -12.17 -7.72 -45.79
N LEU A 417 -13.50 -7.59 -45.68
CA LEU A 417 -14.19 -7.68 -44.41
C LEU A 417 -14.91 -9.02 -44.26
N SER A 418 -14.71 -9.67 -43.11
CA SER A 418 -15.41 -10.89 -42.70
C SER A 418 -15.97 -10.70 -41.29
N GLY A 419 -17.15 -11.26 -41.01
CA GLY A 419 -17.81 -11.15 -39.70
C GLY A 419 -19.31 -10.89 -39.80
N SER A 420 -19.92 -10.46 -38.69
CA SER A 420 -21.34 -10.11 -38.64
C SER A 420 -21.68 -8.94 -39.57
N ALA A 421 -22.94 -8.82 -39.97
CA ALA A 421 -23.40 -7.73 -40.83
C ALA A 421 -23.10 -6.35 -40.21
N ASP A 422 -23.35 -6.21 -38.90
CA ASP A 422 -23.10 -4.97 -38.16
C ASP A 422 -21.61 -4.62 -38.09
N PHE A 423 -20.74 -5.61 -37.83
CA PHE A 423 -19.28 -5.42 -37.86
C PHE A 423 -18.82 -4.94 -39.23
N LYS A 424 -19.24 -5.63 -40.29
CA LYS A 424 -18.88 -5.27 -41.67
C LYS A 424 -19.33 -3.86 -42.01
N ARG A 425 -20.53 -3.45 -41.58
CA ARG A 425 -21.05 -2.10 -41.79
C ARG A 425 -20.21 -1.04 -41.08
N GLN A 426 -19.96 -1.20 -39.78
CA GLN A 426 -19.21 -0.22 -38.98
C GLN A 426 -17.74 -0.10 -39.41
N VAL A 427 -17.07 -1.22 -39.67
CA VAL A 427 -15.69 -1.19 -40.19
C VAL A 427 -15.68 -0.58 -41.58
N ALA A 428 -16.69 -0.83 -42.41
CA ALA A 428 -16.77 -0.24 -43.74
C ALA A 428 -16.90 1.29 -43.69
N ASP A 429 -17.73 1.80 -42.79
CA ASP A 429 -17.92 3.25 -42.64
C ASP A 429 -16.64 3.93 -42.13
N GLU A 430 -15.98 3.36 -41.12
CA GLU A 430 -14.71 3.90 -40.58
C GLU A 430 -13.55 3.76 -41.58
N ALA A 431 -13.45 2.63 -42.29
CA ALA A 431 -12.41 2.39 -43.28
C ALA A 431 -12.54 3.35 -44.47
N ARG A 432 -13.77 3.62 -44.96
CA ARG A 432 -14.01 4.62 -46.00
C ARG A 432 -13.65 6.03 -45.53
N ALA A 433 -14.04 6.41 -44.31
CA ALA A 433 -13.67 7.70 -43.72
C ALA A 433 -12.14 7.86 -43.60
N ALA A 434 -11.43 6.76 -43.37
CA ALA A 434 -9.98 6.74 -43.24
C ALA A 434 -9.23 6.60 -44.58
N GLY A 435 -9.94 6.43 -45.71
CA GLY A 435 -9.39 6.34 -47.06
C GLY A 435 -8.99 4.94 -47.54
N LEU A 436 -9.46 3.87 -46.89
CA LEU A 436 -9.20 2.49 -47.27
C LEU A 436 -10.26 1.98 -48.26
N ILE A 437 -9.83 1.22 -49.28
CA ILE A 437 -10.73 0.60 -50.27
C ILE A 437 -11.24 -0.74 -49.72
N ILE A 438 -12.54 -1.01 -49.86
CA ILE A 438 -13.13 -2.28 -49.42
C ILE A 438 -13.37 -3.16 -50.65
N ALA A 439 -12.72 -4.33 -50.70
CA ALA A 439 -13.00 -5.34 -51.73
C ALA A 439 -14.41 -5.92 -51.52
N SER A 440 -15.27 -5.82 -52.53
CA SER A 440 -16.68 -6.19 -52.44
C SER A 440 -16.88 -7.71 -52.41
N ASN A 441 -17.63 -8.20 -51.41
CA ASN A 441 -18.47 -9.39 -51.51
C ASN A 441 -19.87 -9.05 -50.97
N ASN A 442 -20.82 -8.89 -51.91
CA ASN A 442 -22.29 -8.76 -51.78
C ASN A 442 -22.88 -8.24 -50.45
N LEU A 443 -23.35 -6.99 -50.46
CA LEU A 443 -24.18 -6.36 -49.43
C LEU A 443 -25.48 -5.78 -50.04
N ASN A 444 -26.25 -6.58 -50.79
CA ASN A 444 -27.59 -6.19 -51.29
C ASN A 444 -28.52 -7.42 -51.28
N GLN A 445 -29.81 -7.20 -50.99
CA GLN A 445 -30.88 -8.16 -50.59
C GLN A 445 -30.85 -8.42 -49.07
N GLU A 446 -31.86 -8.10 -48.25
CA GLU A 446 -33.31 -8.07 -48.48
C GLU A 446 -33.98 -6.97 -47.64
N GLY A 447 -34.94 -6.29 -48.26
CA GLY A 447 -35.89 -5.42 -47.57
C GLY A 447 -37.20 -5.44 -48.35
N LYS A 448 -38.11 -6.35 -47.98
CA LYS A 448 -39.57 -6.23 -48.18
C LYS A 448 -40.32 -7.39 -47.50
N PRO A 449 -41.45 -7.14 -46.80
CA PRO A 449 -42.26 -8.18 -46.17
C PRO A 449 -43.36 -8.68 -47.13
N MET A 450 -43.71 -9.96 -47.06
CA MET A 450 -44.91 -10.49 -47.70
C MET A 450 -45.59 -11.53 -46.79
N LEU A 451 -46.87 -11.30 -46.50
CA LEU A 451 -47.79 -12.19 -45.78
C LEU A 451 -48.40 -13.23 -46.75
N THR A 452 -48.60 -14.49 -46.33
CA THR A 452 -49.94 -15.15 -46.18
C THR A 452 -49.88 -16.65 -45.84
N ALA A 453 -50.68 -17.02 -44.84
CA ALA A 453 -51.55 -18.20 -44.63
C ALA A 453 -51.09 -19.67 -44.85
N GLY A 454 -51.17 -20.47 -43.76
CA GLY A 454 -51.76 -21.83 -43.78
C GLY A 454 -50.96 -22.98 -43.11
N GLY A 455 -51.42 -23.43 -41.93
CA GLY A 455 -51.30 -24.83 -41.47
C GLY A 455 -50.05 -25.24 -40.68
N VAL A 456 -50.25 -25.77 -39.46
CA VAL A 456 -49.26 -26.29 -38.49
C VAL A 456 -49.60 -27.77 -38.21
N PRO A 457 -48.75 -28.68 -37.65
CA PRO A 457 -47.30 -28.65 -37.34
C PRO A 457 -46.50 -29.88 -37.84
N ALA A 458 -45.17 -29.76 -37.98
CA ALA A 458 -44.26 -30.84 -37.59
C ALA A 458 -42.90 -30.30 -37.11
N LEU A 459 -42.51 -30.77 -35.94
CA LEU A 459 -41.37 -30.38 -35.10
C LEU A 459 -40.01 -30.30 -35.83
N THR A 460 -39.48 -29.09 -35.93
CA THR A 460 -38.04 -28.82 -35.78
C THR A 460 -37.88 -27.55 -34.94
N PRO A 461 -36.97 -27.48 -33.96
CA PRO A 461 -36.73 -26.24 -33.23
C PRO A 461 -35.92 -25.30 -34.13
N ASP A 462 -36.63 -24.50 -34.92
CA ASP A 462 -36.06 -23.42 -35.73
C ASP A 462 -35.74 -22.21 -34.85
N VAL A 463 -34.64 -21.57 -35.22
CA VAL A 463 -33.89 -20.56 -34.48
C VAL A 463 -34.28 -19.20 -35.07
N GLY A 464 -35.41 -18.60 -34.67
CA GLY A 464 -35.89 -17.45 -35.47
C GLY A 464 -36.96 -16.49 -34.95
N ALA A 465 -37.39 -16.51 -33.68
CA ALA A 465 -38.31 -15.49 -33.17
C ALA A 465 -37.61 -14.55 -32.18
N VAL A 466 -37.33 -13.31 -32.60
CA VAL A 466 -36.91 -12.23 -31.69
C VAL A 466 -38.12 -11.84 -30.84
N ASP A 467 -38.06 -12.19 -29.56
CA ASP A 467 -39.07 -11.89 -28.56
C ASP A 467 -39.20 -10.36 -28.36
N VAL A 468 -40.22 -9.74 -28.94
CA VAL A 468 -40.44 -8.27 -28.92
C VAL A 468 -40.56 -7.72 -27.49
N GLN A 469 -41.02 -8.52 -26.53
CA GLN A 469 -41.01 -8.13 -25.12
C GLN A 469 -39.60 -8.06 -24.55
N LYS A 470 -38.76 -9.03 -24.91
CA LYS A 470 -37.36 -9.10 -24.51
C LYS A 470 -36.59 -7.85 -24.98
N GLU A 471 -36.86 -7.37 -26.19
CA GLU A 471 -36.22 -6.16 -26.72
C GLU A 471 -36.71 -4.87 -26.03
N LYS A 472 -38.00 -4.76 -25.70
CA LYS A 472 -38.55 -3.62 -24.92
C LYS A 472 -38.00 -3.58 -23.50
N SER A 473 -37.88 -4.73 -22.85
CA SER A 473 -37.30 -4.85 -21.50
C SER A 473 -35.80 -4.53 -21.49
N ALA A 474 -35.05 -4.92 -22.52
CA ALA A 474 -33.64 -4.57 -22.65
C ALA A 474 -33.45 -3.05 -22.76
N LYS A 475 -34.24 -2.36 -23.60
CA LYS A 475 -34.21 -0.90 -23.76
C LYS A 475 -34.49 -0.18 -22.44
N ARG A 476 -35.54 -0.59 -21.72
CA ARG A 476 -35.90 -0.02 -20.41
C ARG A 476 -34.82 -0.24 -19.35
N TRP A 477 -34.08 -1.34 -19.43
CA TRP A 477 -32.97 -1.63 -18.53
C TRP A 477 -31.74 -0.75 -18.81
N VAL A 478 -31.42 -0.51 -20.09
CA VAL A 478 -30.36 0.43 -20.50
C VAL A 478 -30.69 1.86 -20.04
N GLU A 479 -31.94 2.28 -20.22
CA GLU A 479 -32.44 3.59 -19.76
C GLU A 479 -32.29 3.74 -18.23
N LEU A 480 -32.64 2.71 -17.46
CA LEU A 480 -32.51 2.71 -16.00
C LEU A 480 -31.04 2.78 -15.54
N LEU A 481 -30.12 2.08 -16.22
CA LEU A 481 -28.69 2.15 -15.92
C LEU A 481 -28.10 3.52 -16.26
N ASN A 482 -28.50 4.11 -17.38
CA ASN A 482 -28.08 5.45 -17.77
C ASN A 482 -28.59 6.50 -16.77
N HIS A 483 -29.85 6.41 -16.35
CA HIS A 483 -30.43 7.30 -15.34
C HIS A 483 -29.70 7.19 -13.99
N LYS A 484 -29.36 5.96 -13.56
CA LYS A 484 -28.59 5.73 -12.33
C LYS A 484 -27.17 6.29 -12.42
N ARG A 485 -26.54 6.20 -13.60
CA ARG A 485 -25.23 6.80 -13.85
C ARG A 485 -25.29 8.32 -13.79
N GLU A 486 -26.28 8.94 -14.44
CA GLU A 486 -26.49 10.38 -14.41
C GLU A 486 -26.71 10.88 -12.97
N ALA A 487 -27.57 10.20 -12.20
CA ALA A 487 -27.81 10.54 -10.80
C ALA A 487 -26.53 10.47 -9.93
N LEU A 488 -25.67 9.48 -10.15
CA LEU A 488 -24.39 9.35 -9.44
C LEU A 488 -23.38 10.42 -9.86
N GLU A 489 -23.35 10.82 -11.13
CA GLU A 489 -22.47 11.90 -11.58
C GLU A 489 -22.94 13.27 -11.04
N ASP A 490 -24.25 13.50 -10.96
CA ASP A 490 -24.83 14.67 -10.29
C ASP A 490 -24.48 14.71 -8.80
N GLU A 491 -24.57 13.57 -8.11
CA GLU A 491 -24.20 13.45 -6.70
C GLU A 491 -22.70 13.72 -6.49
N LYS A 492 -21.85 13.14 -7.33
CA LYS A 492 -20.41 13.39 -7.33
C LYS A 492 -20.08 14.86 -7.58
N GLN A 493 -20.80 15.52 -8.48
CA GLN A 493 -20.62 16.96 -8.71
C GLN A 493 -21.00 17.77 -7.46
N LYS A 494 -22.12 17.47 -6.81
CA LYS A 494 -22.51 18.10 -5.53
C LYS A 494 -21.46 17.91 -4.44
N LEU A 495 -20.85 16.72 -4.35
CA LEU A 495 -19.76 16.45 -3.41
C LEU A 495 -18.49 17.26 -3.74
N ARG A 496 -18.16 17.42 -5.02
CA ARG A 496 -17.05 18.28 -5.48
C ARG A 496 -17.30 19.75 -5.18
N ASP A 497 -18.53 20.22 -5.34
CA ASP A 497 -18.89 21.60 -5.00
C ASP A 497 -18.78 21.84 -3.49
N ARG A 498 -19.22 20.89 -2.66
CA ARG A 498 -19.00 20.91 -1.20
C ARG A 498 -17.51 20.87 -0.84
N LEU A 499 -16.72 20.07 -1.54
CA LEU A 499 -15.27 19.97 -1.35
C LEU A 499 -14.57 21.30 -1.68
N ASN A 500 -15.00 21.97 -2.75
CA ASN A 500 -14.49 23.27 -3.15
C ASN A 500 -14.89 24.37 -2.17
N ALA A 501 -16.11 24.30 -1.61
CA ALA A 501 -16.58 25.24 -0.58
C ALA A 501 -15.76 25.18 0.73
N LEU A 502 -15.15 24.03 1.05
CA LEU A 502 -14.23 23.88 2.19
C LEU A 502 -12.84 24.49 1.98
N GLY A 503 -12.51 24.91 0.75
CA GLY A 503 -11.22 25.53 0.42
C GLY A 503 -10.05 24.56 0.29
N ASN A 504 -8.83 25.12 0.26
CA ASN A 504 -7.59 24.37 0.07
C ASN A 504 -7.19 23.56 1.32
N GLU A 505 -6.36 22.53 1.12
CA GLU A 505 -5.81 21.73 2.21
C GLU A 505 -5.01 22.60 3.19
N VAL A 506 -5.28 22.45 4.49
CA VAL A 506 -4.60 23.18 5.56
C VAL A 506 -3.45 22.36 6.10
N ASP A 507 -2.22 22.89 6.06
CA ASP A 507 -1.08 22.30 6.76
C ASP A 507 -1.21 22.59 8.26
N LEU A 508 -1.76 21.61 8.99
CA LEU A 508 -1.99 21.70 10.43
C LEU A 508 -0.71 22.02 11.22
N LYS A 509 0.46 21.53 10.78
CA LYS A 509 1.73 21.77 11.49
C LYS A 509 2.26 23.18 11.28
N GLN A 510 1.96 23.78 10.14
CA GLN A 510 2.27 25.19 9.90
C GLN A 510 1.28 26.07 10.66
N LEU A 511 -0.02 25.75 10.60
CA LEU A 511 -1.06 26.48 11.32
C LEU A 511 -0.85 26.48 12.84
N GLU A 512 -0.49 25.35 13.45
CA GLU A 512 -0.17 25.27 14.88
C GLU A 512 0.98 26.21 15.27
N ARG A 513 2.01 26.32 14.42
CA ARG A 513 3.14 27.24 14.66
C ARG A 513 2.73 28.69 14.50
N ASP A 514 1.91 29.01 13.50
CA ASP A 514 1.43 30.36 13.25
C ASP A 514 0.50 30.82 14.39
N VAL A 515 -0.40 29.94 14.83
CA VAL A 515 -1.28 30.18 16.00
C VAL A 515 -0.46 30.33 17.28
N ALA A 516 0.52 29.47 17.54
CA ALA A 516 1.39 29.62 18.71
C ALA A 516 2.19 30.94 18.67
N GLY A 517 2.59 31.41 17.47
CA GLY A 517 3.25 32.70 17.30
C GLY A 517 2.35 33.91 17.50
N GLU A 518 1.09 33.83 17.05
CA GLU A 518 0.09 34.89 17.12
C GLU A 518 -0.45 35.09 18.54
N PHE A 519 -0.79 33.98 19.23
CA PHE A 519 -1.34 33.98 20.59
C PHE A 519 -0.26 33.91 21.69
N GLY A 520 1.01 33.85 21.29
CA GLY A 520 2.15 33.81 22.19
C GLY A 520 2.37 35.17 22.87
N ASP A 521 2.26 35.19 24.20
CA ASP A 521 2.62 36.32 25.05
C ASP A 521 4.15 36.43 25.24
N GLU A 522 4.60 37.40 26.04
CA GLU A 522 6.03 37.62 26.22
C GLU A 522 6.73 36.43 26.90
N SER A 523 6.03 35.69 27.79
CA SER A 523 6.54 34.46 28.40
C SER A 523 6.85 33.39 27.34
N TYR A 524 5.95 33.20 26.37
CA TYR A 524 6.18 32.30 25.25
C TYR A 524 7.41 32.71 24.40
N ARG A 525 7.54 34.01 24.10
CA ARG A 525 8.67 34.53 23.30
C ARG A 525 9.99 34.41 24.04
N GLU A 526 10.00 34.64 25.35
CA GLU A 526 11.17 34.45 26.20
C GLU A 526 11.58 32.99 26.28
N ALA A 527 10.64 32.07 26.47
CA ALA A 527 10.91 30.63 26.48
C ALA A 527 11.45 30.14 25.12
N LEU A 528 10.91 30.65 24.01
CA LEU A 528 11.39 30.36 22.66
C LEU A 528 12.83 30.87 22.45
N ARG A 529 13.12 32.12 22.81
CA ARG A 529 14.46 32.70 22.73
C ARG A 529 15.46 31.94 23.60
N HIS A 530 15.06 31.58 24.82
CA HIS A 530 15.90 30.84 25.75
C HIS A 530 16.22 29.44 25.23
N TRP A 531 15.23 28.72 24.70
CA TRP A 531 15.45 27.42 24.06
C TRP A 531 16.37 27.51 22.84
N GLN A 532 16.15 28.47 21.94
CA GLN A 532 16.99 28.66 20.75
C GLN A 532 18.44 28.99 21.11
N LEU A 533 18.65 29.83 22.13
CA LEU A 533 19.97 30.17 22.64
C LEU A 533 20.65 28.97 23.32
N ALA A 534 19.91 28.21 24.12
CA ALA A 534 20.43 27.02 24.79
C ALA A 534 20.80 25.90 23.80
N ASP A 535 19.96 25.67 22.77
CA ASP A 535 20.23 24.70 21.70
C ASP A 535 21.44 25.11 20.85
N LYS A 536 21.56 26.40 20.52
CA LYS A 536 22.74 26.94 19.82
C LYS A 536 24.01 26.77 20.65
N THR A 537 23.96 27.15 21.93
CA THR A 537 25.13 27.04 22.82
C THR A 537 25.53 25.60 23.12
N ALA A 538 24.58 24.65 23.14
CA ALA A 538 24.87 23.22 23.23
C ALA A 538 25.58 22.69 21.97
N LYS A 539 25.14 23.11 20.78
CA LYS A 539 25.78 22.74 19.50
C LYS A 539 27.18 23.31 19.35
N GLU A 540 27.44 24.48 19.91
CA GLU A 540 28.74 25.17 19.87
C GLU A 540 29.66 24.78 21.05
N ALA A 541 29.20 23.93 21.98
CA ALA A 541 29.95 23.58 23.19
C ALA A 541 31.15 22.65 22.91
N SER A 542 32.28 22.92 23.58
CA SER A 542 33.43 22.01 23.58
C SER A 542 33.09 20.67 24.27
N ILE A 543 33.86 19.62 23.97
CA ILE A 543 33.68 18.25 24.47
C ILE A 543 33.49 18.20 26.00
N PHE A 544 34.25 19.00 26.75
CA PHE A 544 34.19 19.01 28.22
C PHE A 544 32.94 19.69 28.80
N SER A 545 32.31 20.60 28.06
CA SER A 545 31.12 21.35 28.49
C SER A 545 29.81 20.85 27.86
N ARG A 546 29.92 19.97 26.86
CA ARG A 546 28.81 19.56 26.00
C ARG A 546 27.67 18.89 26.75
N SER A 547 27.98 17.92 27.63
CA SER A 547 26.96 17.20 28.41
C SER A 547 26.11 18.14 29.27
N ARG A 548 26.74 19.11 29.95
CA ARG A 548 26.02 20.11 30.76
C ARG A 548 25.16 21.04 29.91
N ARG A 549 25.70 21.52 28.77
CA ARG A 549 24.97 22.41 27.86
C ARG A 549 23.80 21.70 27.17
N GLU A 550 23.94 20.42 26.84
CA GLU A 550 22.85 19.59 26.31
C GLU A 550 21.74 19.38 27.36
N GLN A 551 22.09 19.20 28.64
CA GLN A 551 21.10 19.16 29.72
C GLN A 551 20.38 20.51 29.91
N ASP A 552 21.09 21.63 29.82
CA ASP A 552 20.50 22.97 29.89
C ASP A 552 19.57 23.24 28.70
N ALA A 553 19.96 22.81 27.49
CA ALA A 553 19.12 22.88 26.29
C ALA A 553 17.86 22.00 26.39
N LEU A 554 17.96 20.82 27.01
CA LEU A 554 16.82 19.96 27.26
C LEU A 554 15.82 20.61 28.22
N LYS A 555 16.30 21.17 29.34
CA LYS A 555 15.45 21.91 30.28
C LYS A 555 14.77 23.10 29.61
N ALA A 556 15.53 23.89 28.83
CA ALA A 556 14.98 25.03 28.09
C ALA A 556 13.90 24.60 27.07
N ARG A 557 14.09 23.44 26.42
CA ARG A 557 13.11 22.84 25.51
C ARG A 557 11.83 22.41 26.24
N GLU A 558 11.96 21.81 27.41
CA GLU A 558 10.80 21.40 28.24
C GLU A 558 10.01 22.62 28.71
N SER A 559 10.69 23.68 29.14
CA SER A 559 10.05 24.97 29.49
C SER A 559 9.33 25.58 28.29
N PHE A 560 9.96 25.62 27.12
CA PHE A 560 9.31 26.09 25.88
C PHE A 560 8.10 25.21 25.51
N ALA A 561 8.20 23.89 25.63
CA ALA A 561 7.09 22.98 25.33
C ALA A 561 5.91 23.12 26.31
N ALA A 562 6.15 23.54 27.55
CA ALA A 562 5.10 23.89 28.50
C ALA A 562 4.36 25.16 28.07
N GLU A 563 5.10 26.22 27.73
CA GLU A 563 4.53 27.47 27.24
C GLU A 563 3.82 27.31 25.90
N TYR A 564 4.39 26.55 24.96
CA TYR A 564 3.77 26.22 23.68
C TYR A 564 2.42 25.51 23.87
N ARG A 565 2.33 24.55 24.80
CA ARG A 565 1.06 23.89 25.13
C ARG A 565 0.06 24.83 25.80
N ARG A 566 0.53 25.71 26.70
CA ARG A 566 -0.33 26.72 27.35
C ARG A 566 -0.96 27.66 26.33
N VAL A 567 -0.16 28.16 25.37
CA VAL A 567 -0.65 29.06 24.30
C VAL A 567 -1.68 28.34 23.43
N LEU A 568 -1.42 27.10 23.01
CA LEU A 568 -2.37 26.34 22.20
C LEU A 568 -3.64 25.92 22.96
N ALA A 569 -3.60 25.89 24.30
CA ALA A 569 -4.75 25.61 25.15
C ALA A 569 -5.66 26.83 25.39
N GLN A 570 -5.25 28.04 24.96
CA GLN A 570 -6.11 29.21 25.03
C GLN A 570 -7.38 28.99 24.19
N PRO A 571 -8.57 29.44 24.65
CA PRO A 571 -9.83 29.14 23.99
C PRO A 571 -9.87 29.49 22.49
N GLU A 572 -9.38 30.67 22.13
CA GLU A 572 -9.37 31.16 20.74
C GLU A 572 -8.42 30.37 19.83
N ALA A 573 -7.22 30.06 20.33
CA ALA A 573 -6.23 29.23 19.64
C ALA A 573 -6.74 27.79 19.44
N ALA A 574 -7.30 27.20 20.49
CA ALA A 574 -7.89 25.87 20.47
C ALA A 574 -9.07 25.79 19.50
N GLN A 575 -9.96 26.80 19.50
CA GLN A 575 -11.11 26.86 18.60
C GLN A 575 -10.68 26.93 17.13
N ARG A 576 -9.64 27.71 16.81
CA ARG A 576 -9.11 27.84 15.44
C ARG A 576 -8.48 26.53 14.96
N LEU A 577 -7.72 25.85 15.82
CA LEU A 577 -7.14 24.54 15.52
C LEU A 577 -8.20 23.45 15.38
N GLN A 578 -9.22 23.44 16.23
CA GLN A 578 -10.34 22.51 16.14
C GLN A 578 -11.13 22.72 14.84
N SER A 579 -11.37 23.97 14.45
CA SER A 579 -12.02 24.31 13.18
C SER A 579 -11.22 23.81 11.97
N ALA A 580 -9.90 23.99 11.98
CA ALA A 580 -9.03 23.48 10.91
C ALA A 580 -8.98 21.94 10.88
N HIS A 581 -8.94 21.28 12.03
CA HIS A 581 -9.02 19.82 12.13
C HIS A 581 -10.35 19.27 11.60
N LYS A 582 -11.46 19.96 11.91
CA LYS A 582 -12.78 19.62 11.40
C LYS A 582 -12.82 19.76 9.87
N ILE A 583 -12.35 20.87 9.31
CA ILE A 583 -12.27 21.08 7.85
C ILE A 583 -11.45 19.97 7.19
N LYS A 584 -10.29 19.60 7.75
CA LYS A 584 -9.47 18.51 7.22
C LYS A 584 -10.21 17.18 7.23
N THR A 585 -10.87 16.85 8.33
CA THR A 585 -11.62 15.60 8.50
C THR A 585 -12.80 15.53 7.53
N ASP A 586 -13.56 16.61 7.41
CA ASP A 586 -14.69 16.73 6.48
C ASP A 586 -14.23 16.62 5.01
N ARG A 587 -13.09 17.24 4.68
CA ARG A 587 -12.45 17.13 3.35
C ARG A 587 -12.06 15.69 3.03
N GLU A 588 -11.42 15.00 3.97
CA GLU A 588 -11.05 13.58 3.82
C GLU A 588 -12.29 12.68 3.65
N ALA A 589 -13.37 12.96 4.38
CA ALA A 589 -14.63 12.22 4.26
C ALA A 589 -15.29 12.41 2.87
N LEU A 590 -15.35 13.65 2.38
CA LEU A 590 -15.89 13.96 1.04
C LEU A 590 -15.06 13.30 -0.06
N LEU A 591 -13.73 13.32 0.03
CA LEU A 591 -12.86 12.65 -0.93
C LEU A 591 -13.09 11.13 -0.97
N ARG A 592 -13.32 10.50 0.19
CA ARG A 592 -13.67 9.07 0.25
C ARG A 592 -15.01 8.78 -0.44
N GLN A 593 -16.02 9.61 -0.23
CA GLN A 593 -17.33 9.47 -0.89
C GLN A 593 -17.22 9.63 -2.41
N ILE A 594 -16.49 10.65 -2.88
CA ILE A 594 -16.21 10.85 -4.31
C ILE A 594 -15.53 9.61 -4.90
N GLN A 595 -14.52 9.06 -4.21
CA GLN A 595 -13.80 7.87 -4.67
C GLN A 595 -14.71 6.63 -4.74
N GLN A 596 -15.66 6.48 -3.81
CA GLN A 596 -16.65 5.40 -3.84
C GLN A 596 -17.59 5.54 -5.03
N ILE A 597 -18.12 6.76 -5.28
CA ILE A 597 -18.98 7.01 -6.43
C ILE A 597 -18.23 6.78 -7.74
N GLU A 598 -16.98 7.23 -7.85
CA GLU A 598 -16.12 6.99 -9.02
C GLU A 598 -15.88 5.50 -9.27
N ALA A 599 -15.72 4.69 -8.21
CA ALA A 599 -15.61 3.25 -8.34
C ALA A 599 -16.91 2.62 -8.87
N VAL A 600 -18.08 3.04 -8.37
CA VAL A 600 -19.39 2.53 -8.81
C VAL A 600 -19.72 2.97 -10.23
N THR A 601 -19.53 4.24 -10.57
CA THR A 601 -19.71 4.75 -11.95
C THR A 601 -18.76 4.08 -12.92
N PHE A 602 -17.50 3.81 -12.53
CA PHE A 602 -16.58 3.04 -13.35
C PHE A 602 -17.07 1.61 -13.61
N GLN A 603 -17.62 0.92 -12.61
CA GLN A 603 -18.24 -0.40 -12.80
C GLN A 603 -19.45 -0.30 -13.75
N LEU A 604 -20.36 0.64 -13.53
CA LEU A 604 -21.51 0.87 -14.41
C LEU A 604 -21.09 1.19 -15.85
N GLN A 605 -20.01 1.96 -16.03
CA GLN A 605 -19.45 2.29 -17.34
C GLN A 605 -18.84 1.05 -18.02
N VAL A 606 -18.11 0.20 -17.29
CA VAL A 606 -17.62 -1.09 -17.83
C VAL A 606 -18.79 -2.00 -18.26
N HIS A 607 -19.94 -1.90 -17.60
CA HIS A 607 -21.14 -2.68 -17.92
C HIS A 607 -22.00 -2.10 -19.05
N ALA A 608 -21.99 -0.79 -19.28
CA ALA A 608 -22.85 -0.09 -20.25
C ALA A 608 -22.21 0.17 -21.63
N VAL A 609 -20.89 -0.01 -21.79
CA VAL A 609 -20.14 0.45 -22.99
C VAL A 609 -20.23 -0.47 -24.23
N SER A 610 -20.82 -1.67 -24.12
CA SER A 610 -21.07 -2.52 -25.30
C SER A 610 -22.50 -3.07 -25.31
N PRO A 611 -23.26 -2.90 -26.42
CA PRO A 611 -24.57 -3.54 -26.61
C PRO A 611 -24.56 -5.05 -26.33
N GLU A 612 -23.42 -5.71 -26.53
CA GLU A 612 -23.22 -7.15 -26.31
C GLU A 612 -23.09 -7.48 -24.80
N ASN A 613 -22.51 -6.58 -23.99
CA ASN A 613 -22.47 -6.73 -22.53
C ASN A 613 -23.82 -6.42 -21.91
N THR A 614 -24.52 -5.41 -22.43
CA THR A 614 -25.86 -5.04 -21.97
C THR A 614 -26.84 -6.17 -22.30
N ASP A 615 -26.76 -6.76 -23.48
CA ASP A 615 -27.56 -7.92 -23.88
C ASP A 615 -27.14 -9.21 -23.17
N ARG A 616 -25.85 -9.40 -22.82
CA ARG A 616 -25.40 -10.53 -21.98
C ARG A 616 -25.92 -10.42 -20.55
N LEU A 617 -25.76 -9.27 -19.90
CA LEU A 617 -26.25 -9.04 -18.54
C LEU A 617 -27.77 -9.09 -18.48
N PHE A 618 -28.43 -8.55 -19.50
CA PHE A 618 -29.87 -8.69 -19.67
C PHE A 618 -30.27 -10.15 -19.91
N ARG A 619 -29.56 -10.92 -20.74
CA ARG A 619 -29.80 -12.37 -20.94
C ARG A 619 -29.52 -13.19 -19.69
N GLU A 620 -28.50 -12.86 -18.91
CA GLU A 620 -28.17 -13.50 -17.62
C GLU A 620 -29.26 -13.21 -16.57
N ALA A 621 -29.68 -11.95 -16.44
CA ALA A 621 -30.79 -11.56 -15.55
C ALA A 621 -32.15 -12.12 -16.02
N TRP A 622 -32.40 -12.16 -17.33
CA TRP A 622 -33.61 -12.70 -17.94
C TRP A 622 -33.66 -14.23 -17.89
N ALA A 623 -32.52 -14.92 -18.04
CA ALA A 623 -32.42 -16.36 -17.87
C ALA A 623 -32.61 -16.76 -16.39
N ALA A 624 -32.09 -15.95 -15.46
CA ALA A 624 -32.29 -16.14 -14.02
C ALA A 624 -33.77 -15.99 -13.59
N ARG A 625 -34.61 -15.33 -14.41
CA ARG A 625 -36.06 -15.19 -14.13
C ARG A 625 -36.83 -16.51 -14.16
N ASN A 626 -36.35 -17.50 -14.92
CA ASN A 626 -37.05 -18.76 -15.17
C ASN A 626 -36.52 -19.92 -14.30
N THR A 627 -35.43 -19.73 -13.56
CA THR A 627 -34.85 -20.74 -12.66
C THR A 627 -35.23 -20.55 -11.19
N ARG A 628 -36.09 -19.58 -10.89
CA ARG A 628 -36.67 -19.38 -9.56
C ARG A 628 -38.14 -19.03 -9.74
N PRO A 629 -39.07 -19.59 -8.93
CA PRO A 629 -40.39 -19.00 -8.84
C PRO A 629 -40.23 -17.52 -8.44
N LEU A 630 -41.25 -16.73 -8.74
CA LEU A 630 -41.31 -15.26 -8.67
C LEU A 630 -41.04 -14.63 -7.27
N SER A 631 -40.26 -15.25 -6.40
CA SER A 631 -40.16 -14.91 -4.97
C SER A 631 -38.82 -15.26 -4.32
N ASP A 632 -37.67 -15.13 -5.00
CA ASP A 632 -36.34 -15.14 -4.34
C ASP A 632 -35.33 -14.14 -4.91
N TRP A 633 -35.51 -13.64 -6.14
CA TRP A 633 -34.62 -12.59 -6.70
C TRP A 633 -35.09 -11.17 -6.38
N GLN A 634 -36.42 -10.97 -6.31
CA GLN A 634 -36.97 -9.85 -5.53
C GLN A 634 -36.55 -10.00 -4.06
N LYS A 635 -36.48 -11.24 -3.55
CA LYS A 635 -35.77 -11.67 -2.32
C LYS A 635 -34.39 -11.02 -2.25
N GLU A 636 -33.42 -11.48 -3.05
CA GLU A 636 -31.99 -11.13 -3.00
C GLU A 636 -31.63 -9.69 -3.37
N ILE A 637 -32.37 -9.01 -4.26
CA ILE A 637 -32.12 -7.59 -4.52
C ILE A 637 -32.78 -6.73 -3.46
N LEU A 638 -34.03 -7.03 -3.06
CA LEU A 638 -34.61 -6.35 -1.91
C LEU A 638 -33.95 -6.78 -0.61
N THR A 639 -33.22 -7.89 -0.52
CA THR A 639 -32.56 -8.40 0.69
C THR A 639 -31.07 -8.08 0.67
N ALA A 640 -30.44 -7.76 -0.45
CA ALA A 640 -29.18 -7.02 -0.44
C ALA A 640 -29.40 -5.52 -0.20
N GLU A 641 -30.54 -4.96 -0.64
CA GLU A 641 -30.97 -3.61 -0.27
C GLU A 641 -31.65 -3.59 1.11
N PHE A 642 -32.34 -4.64 1.58
CA PHE A 642 -32.83 -4.79 2.96
C PHE A 642 -31.71 -5.19 3.88
N GLU A 643 -30.71 -5.98 3.51
CA GLU A 643 -29.56 -6.26 4.38
C GLU A 643 -28.64 -5.06 4.39
N ARG A 644 -28.57 -4.24 3.33
CA ARG A 644 -27.91 -2.93 3.39
C ARG A 644 -28.72 -1.90 4.15
N GLU A 645 -30.04 -1.86 3.99
CA GLU A 645 -30.92 -1.02 4.81
C GLU A 645 -31.06 -1.56 6.22
N GLU A 646 -30.91 -2.85 6.50
CA GLU A 646 -30.95 -3.46 7.84
C GLU A 646 -29.59 -3.37 8.47
N THR A 647 -28.48 -3.49 7.73
CA THR A 647 -27.16 -3.16 8.27
C THR A 647 -27.02 -1.67 8.47
N GLN A 648 -27.59 -0.83 7.59
CA GLN A 648 -27.62 0.62 7.76
C GLN A 648 -28.62 1.05 8.84
N LYS A 649 -29.82 0.46 8.92
CA LYS A 649 -30.77 0.65 10.04
C LYS A 649 -30.25 0.01 11.31
N ALA A 650 -29.45 -1.07 11.28
CA ALA A 650 -28.81 -1.63 12.47
C ALA A 650 -27.64 -0.76 12.91
N LEU A 651 -26.87 -0.19 11.98
CA LEU A 651 -25.83 0.81 12.29
C LEU A 651 -26.45 2.13 12.76
N GLU A 652 -27.59 2.55 12.20
CA GLU A 652 -28.35 3.72 12.65
C GLU A 652 -29.03 3.46 13.97
N LEU A 653 -29.58 2.26 14.22
CA LEU A 653 -30.15 1.81 15.48
C LEU A 653 -29.07 1.59 16.54
N GLU A 654 -27.88 1.14 16.16
CA GLU A 654 -26.71 1.04 17.03
C GLU A 654 -26.18 2.43 17.37
N ALA A 655 -26.09 3.34 16.40
CA ALA A 655 -25.78 4.75 16.63
C ALA A 655 -26.88 5.46 17.45
N GLU A 656 -28.16 5.10 17.29
CA GLU A 656 -29.28 5.62 18.07
C GLU A 656 -29.29 5.01 19.48
N ARG A 657 -28.91 3.74 19.64
CA ARG A 657 -28.68 3.10 20.95
C ARG A 657 -27.47 3.70 21.65
N GLU A 658 -26.40 4.03 20.94
CA GLU A 658 -25.24 4.74 21.48
C GLU A 658 -25.62 6.16 21.86
N ARG A 659 -26.36 6.89 21.02
CA ARG A 659 -26.90 8.22 21.37
C ARG A 659 -27.85 8.17 22.55
N ALA A 660 -28.71 7.15 22.63
CA ALA A 660 -29.61 6.94 23.76
C ALA A 660 -28.84 6.50 25.02
N ALA A 661 -27.75 5.74 24.89
CA ALA A 661 -26.88 5.37 26.00
C ALA A 661 -26.11 6.59 26.52
N ILE A 662 -25.57 7.43 25.63
CA ILE A 662 -24.95 8.71 25.97
C ILE A 662 -25.99 9.63 26.62
N ALA A 663 -27.19 9.76 26.06
CA ALA A 663 -28.26 10.56 26.64
C ALA A 663 -28.71 10.06 28.02
N ARG A 664 -28.81 8.73 28.22
CA ARG A 664 -29.08 8.12 29.54
C ARG A 664 -27.94 8.35 30.53
N GLN A 665 -26.69 8.32 30.06
CA GLN A 665 -25.53 8.59 30.89
C GLN A 665 -25.48 10.08 31.27
N GLU A 666 -25.76 10.98 30.34
CA GLU A 666 -25.89 12.42 30.60
C GLU A 666 -27.07 12.73 31.52
N GLN A 667 -28.21 12.06 31.34
CA GLN A 667 -29.38 12.17 32.22
C GLN A 667 -29.06 11.68 33.64
N SER A 668 -28.44 10.51 33.78
CA SER A 668 -28.02 9.98 35.09
C SER A 668 -27.00 10.90 35.79
N VAL A 669 -26.08 11.52 35.03
CA VAL A 669 -25.16 12.53 35.58
C VAL A 669 -25.91 13.77 36.04
N ARG A 670 -26.91 14.25 35.28
CA ARG A 670 -27.74 15.40 35.68
C ARG A 670 -28.59 15.10 36.91
N GLU A 671 -29.22 13.93 36.97
CA GLU A 671 -30.01 13.47 38.12
C GLU A 671 -29.14 13.36 39.37
N ALA A 672 -27.95 12.76 39.27
CA ALA A 672 -27.00 12.67 40.37
C ALA A 672 -26.50 14.04 40.84
N GLN A 673 -26.27 14.99 39.91
CA GLN A 673 -25.91 16.37 40.25
C GLN A 673 -27.05 17.12 40.92
N ALA A 674 -28.30 16.90 40.47
CA ALA A 674 -29.49 17.49 41.06
C ALA A 674 -29.75 16.93 42.47
N GLN A 675 -29.61 15.61 42.66
CA GLN A 675 -29.72 14.95 43.96
C GLN A 675 -28.68 15.51 44.94
N LYS A 676 -27.43 15.64 44.51
CA LYS A 676 -26.38 16.23 45.35
C LYS A 676 -26.71 17.67 45.77
N LYS A 677 -27.24 18.48 44.85
CA LYS A 677 -27.68 19.85 45.16
C LYS A 677 -28.86 19.88 46.13
N ALA A 678 -29.82 18.95 46.00
CA ALA A 678 -30.93 18.83 46.94
C ALA A 678 -30.46 18.43 48.34
N GLU A 679 -29.52 17.50 48.44
CA GLU A 679 -28.87 17.12 49.71
C GLU A 679 -28.11 18.30 50.33
N GLU A 680 -27.32 19.04 49.54
CA GLU A 680 -26.64 20.26 50.00
C GLU A 680 -27.62 21.32 50.52
N LEU A 681 -28.77 21.51 49.86
CA LEU A 681 -29.81 22.43 50.30
C LEU A 681 -30.52 21.94 51.57
N ARG A 682 -30.80 20.63 51.69
CA ARG A 682 -31.38 20.02 52.89
C ARG A 682 -30.45 20.15 54.10
N ASP A 683 -29.15 19.94 53.90
CA ASP A 683 -28.14 20.13 54.95
C ASP A 683 -28.07 21.59 55.39
N GLN A 684 -28.11 22.55 54.44
CA GLN A 684 -28.15 23.97 54.77
C GLN A 684 -29.41 24.36 55.56
N LEU A 685 -30.57 23.82 55.20
CA LEU A 685 -31.82 24.04 55.94
C LEU A 685 -31.80 23.41 57.34
N SER A 686 -31.09 22.30 57.52
CA SER A 686 -30.96 21.62 58.82
C SER A 686 -29.91 22.24 59.74
N GLN A 687 -28.84 22.84 59.20
CA GLN A 687 -27.70 23.33 59.98
C GLN A 687 -27.76 24.84 60.28
N ASP A 688 -28.42 25.63 59.43
CA ASP A 688 -28.43 27.08 59.55
C ASP A 688 -29.73 27.60 60.20
N THR A 689 -29.73 27.68 61.52
CA THR A 689 -30.86 28.20 62.32
C THR A 689 -31.05 29.72 62.23
N SER A 690 -30.24 30.44 61.45
CA SER A 690 -30.26 31.90 61.34
C SER A 690 -31.00 32.44 60.10
N LEU A 691 -31.55 31.55 59.26
CA LEU A 691 -32.24 31.91 58.03
C LEU A 691 -33.58 32.62 58.31
N LEU A 692 -33.84 33.69 57.57
CA LEU A 692 -35.14 34.38 57.61
C LEU A 692 -36.22 33.52 56.92
N PRO A 693 -37.51 33.66 57.30
CA PRO A 693 -38.60 32.87 56.72
C PRO A 693 -38.64 32.87 55.18
N GLU A 694 -38.40 34.02 54.55
CA GLU A 694 -38.36 34.15 53.09
C GLU A 694 -37.19 33.38 52.45
N GLN A 695 -36.05 33.28 53.14
CA GLN A 695 -34.87 32.54 52.67
C GLN A 695 -35.05 31.02 52.83
N ILE A 696 -35.79 30.61 53.87
CA ILE A 696 -36.19 29.22 54.05
C ILE A 696 -37.11 28.80 52.90
N GLU A 697 -38.12 29.63 52.60
CA GLU A 697 -39.10 29.36 51.55
C GLU A 697 -38.45 29.29 50.15
N GLU A 698 -37.50 30.18 49.86
CA GLU A 698 -36.72 30.15 48.60
C GLU A 698 -35.87 28.87 48.47
N LYS A 699 -35.20 28.47 49.57
CA LYS A 699 -34.38 27.25 49.57
C LYS A 699 -35.23 25.98 49.49
N GLU A 700 -36.41 25.96 50.12
CA GLU A 700 -37.36 24.85 50.01
C GLU A 700 -37.92 24.71 48.58
N ALA A 701 -38.21 25.82 47.90
CA ALA A 701 -38.63 25.81 46.50
C ALA A 701 -37.51 25.32 45.56
N LEU A 702 -36.26 25.74 45.79
CA LEU A 702 -35.09 25.26 45.06
C LEU A 702 -34.79 23.79 45.34
N MET A 703 -34.97 23.33 46.58
CA MET A 703 -34.82 21.92 46.95
C MET A 703 -35.86 21.08 46.21
N ALA A 704 -37.15 21.47 46.24
CA ALA A 704 -38.21 20.79 45.51
C ALA A 704 -37.99 20.76 43.99
N TYR A 705 -37.39 21.82 43.43
CA TYR A 705 -36.98 21.87 42.02
C TYR A 705 -35.89 20.84 41.71
N PHE A 706 -34.82 20.78 42.50
CA PHE A 706 -33.72 19.84 42.26
C PHE A 706 -34.08 18.38 42.62
N GLU A 707 -34.95 18.15 43.61
CA GLU A 707 -35.53 16.82 43.88
C GLU A 707 -36.37 16.35 42.69
N ALA A 708 -37.21 17.22 42.11
CA ALA A 708 -37.97 16.86 40.91
C ALA A 708 -37.07 16.56 39.71
N LEU A 709 -35.98 17.32 39.50
CA LEU A 709 -34.99 17.02 38.47
C LEU A 709 -34.23 15.71 38.73
N ALA A 710 -33.98 15.36 40.00
CA ALA A 710 -33.34 14.10 40.39
C ALA A 710 -34.26 12.89 40.16
N ASP A 711 -35.57 13.08 40.32
CA ASP A 711 -36.60 12.08 40.00
C ASP A 711 -36.85 11.91 38.49
N GLY A 712 -36.11 12.64 37.64
CA GLY A 712 -36.16 12.54 36.18
C GLY A 712 -37.22 13.41 35.52
N HIS A 713 -37.80 14.39 36.23
CA HIS A 713 -38.67 15.39 35.60
C HIS A 713 -37.86 16.37 34.74
N ASP A 714 -38.49 16.88 33.66
CA ASP A 714 -37.87 17.94 32.87
C ASP A 714 -37.86 19.29 33.60
N GLU A 715 -37.13 20.28 33.06
CA GLU A 715 -37.00 21.58 33.72
C GLU A 715 -38.32 22.34 33.87
N GLU A 716 -39.29 22.12 32.99
CA GLU A 716 -40.58 22.83 33.01
C GLU A 716 -41.51 22.19 34.04
N GLU A 717 -41.58 20.87 34.09
CA GLU A 717 -42.29 20.11 35.12
C GLU A 717 -41.69 20.32 36.51
N ALA A 718 -40.35 20.33 36.61
CA ALA A 718 -39.66 20.61 37.86
C ALA A 718 -39.95 22.04 38.33
N ARG A 719 -39.98 23.03 37.42
CA ARG A 719 -40.38 24.41 37.74
C ARG A 719 -41.84 24.48 38.18
N GLU A 720 -42.75 23.75 37.53
CA GLU A 720 -44.16 23.73 37.92
C GLU A 720 -44.39 23.02 39.26
N ARG A 721 -43.61 21.99 39.59
CA ARG A 721 -43.65 21.36 40.93
C ARG A 721 -43.08 22.24 42.02
N ALA A 722 -41.97 22.94 41.73
CA ALA A 722 -41.40 23.96 42.60
C ALA A 722 -42.33 25.18 42.76
N LYS A 723 -43.20 25.47 41.79
CA LYS A 723 -44.28 26.46 41.93
C LYS A 723 -45.50 25.92 42.69
N LYS A 724 -45.81 24.62 42.55
CA LYS A 724 -46.92 23.95 43.27
C LYS A 724 -46.63 23.75 44.76
N SER A 725 -45.37 23.75 45.19
CA SER A 725 -45.05 23.86 46.63
C SER A 725 -45.55 25.18 47.22
N ASN A 726 -45.98 26.14 46.38
CA ASN A 726 -46.62 27.39 46.78
C ASN A 726 -48.08 27.56 46.28
N ALA A 727 -48.86 26.47 46.11
CA ALA A 727 -50.28 26.56 45.76
C ALA A 727 -51.21 26.26 46.96
N PRO A 728 -51.68 27.28 47.71
CA PRO A 728 -52.98 27.17 48.38
C PRO A 728 -54.06 27.10 47.29
N ARG A 729 -54.94 26.09 47.34
CA ARG A 729 -56.17 26.03 46.55
C ARG A 729 -57.39 25.95 47.48
N PRO A 730 -58.54 26.46 47.03
CA PRO A 730 -59.52 27.19 47.84
C PRO A 730 -60.26 26.29 48.85
N ARG A 731 -60.83 26.97 49.86
CA ARG A 731 -61.65 26.40 50.94
C ARG A 731 -62.65 25.34 50.49
#